data_AF-A0A7E6EGY5-F1
#
_entry.id   AF-A0A7E6EGY5-F1
#
_cell.length_a   1.000
_cell.length_b   1.000
_cell.length_c   1.000
_cell.angle_alpha   90.00
_cell.angle_beta   90.00
_cell.angle_gamma   90.00
#
_symmetry.space_group_name_H-M   'P 1'
#
loop_
_entity.id
_entity.type
_entity.pdbx_description
1 polymer ?
#
loop_
_entity_poly.entity_id
_entity_poly.type
_entity_poly.pdbx_seq_one_letter_code
_entity_poly.pdbx_strand_id
1 'polypeptide(L)'
;VFIRKNVSALTQTETHNLYSAVNLFLNDERATGYANFSAFHDNQSSCTKRSDGTRSYCATHGKATYLLWNRLYLAQLEQALASYEGFTGLFYYDWTSIKIPMNKMTFISHYHTKYFLLEGALLALEQVDYCRFAIMLEMALIQSFFHTGITPYRLDDMAICHYTVNTDRMFALWQQLQDYRGRRAAINCALNLLQKPLGPFDRVYSDRVNLSRINAEPMQLVNPAVSLGYHYDDLSLNGMNISRISQLLQERRSKPRSFASFQLRAIKASAKFRVLVCVSPESDTAHVLADDCSNDAGSFFVLGGDDIHQQKWDYGYPYLFEITDVVKSLGVPLDGDYYVRADISALNGTQLKDDIIPPPTVSYIPGRRHTNERKLKKLQRKFHKKLHKASIKRKNVNDLTKIEQLELRLAMVCFAKDKSMQGYQILAEYSGLLKKCPQPESTHQRVCRVHGNPVFLHWNRLAVKQFENSLGECGTSVALPYWDWTDPVNTIPLFLSNHSFYDPDWMQFRLNPFSRLSVDFMSYNEEAPRNTEWITENLGDEKHGSLFSQLLLAFEQEDFCDFEIQLEVLQNSFYNIFSEPEFPTLDHMSFDPLFWMHSNQVDRLWATWQALQVYRGLSSAAHCIQSDLHRLLKPFSDGPPINTNLITFEHSTPDQLHDYRSNLHYEFESLNLGADMSIGIPDLYTRIEDLKKKDRVFIGFLLRGIKTSAKIQVAVNENSRDNVKRSVPMILASILVYGSREENDWGFDRYYKHEITHSLLRLGYNYDDKIHLNVYAEDINGTTLPDDILPEPVIIYVPNKG
;
A
#
# COMPACT_ATOMS: atom_id res chain seq x y z
N VAL A 1 18.89 16.18 -34.36
CA VAL A 1 17.89 15.23 -33.82
C VAL A 1 18.39 13.83 -34.12
N PHE A 2 18.55 12.97 -33.11
CA PHE A 2 19.05 11.60 -33.27
C PHE A 2 17.91 10.60 -33.53
N ILE A 3 18.20 9.53 -34.28
CA ILE A 3 17.29 8.40 -34.45
C ILE A 3 17.95 7.19 -33.81
N ARG A 4 17.38 6.72 -32.70
CA ARG A 4 17.85 5.53 -32.00
C ARG A 4 17.28 4.30 -32.68
N LYS A 5 18.17 3.44 -33.18
CA LYS A 5 17.81 2.23 -33.93
C LYS A 5 17.98 0.97 -33.11
N ASN A 6 17.28 -0.09 -33.51
CA ASN A 6 17.56 -1.42 -32.98
C ASN A 6 18.99 -1.83 -33.39
N VAL A 7 19.74 -2.46 -32.49
CA VAL A 7 21.06 -3.01 -32.80
C VAL A 7 21.05 -3.89 -34.06
N SER A 8 19.94 -4.62 -34.31
CA SER A 8 19.82 -5.50 -35.49
C SER A 8 19.60 -4.75 -36.79
N ALA A 9 19.27 -3.46 -36.74
CA ALA A 9 19.03 -2.60 -37.89
C ALA A 9 20.22 -1.68 -38.22
N LEU A 10 21.31 -1.76 -37.44
CA LEU A 10 22.52 -0.98 -37.68
C LEU A 10 23.26 -1.47 -38.93
N THR A 11 23.69 -0.53 -39.75
CA THR A 11 24.63 -0.80 -40.85
C THR A 11 26.04 -1.05 -40.32
N GLN A 12 26.90 -1.66 -41.13
CA GLN A 12 28.31 -1.84 -40.77
C GLN A 12 29.02 -0.49 -40.51
N THR A 13 28.69 0.53 -41.30
CA THR A 13 29.24 1.89 -41.13
C THR A 13 28.81 2.51 -39.82
N GLU A 14 27.51 2.45 -39.47
CA GLU A 14 27.01 2.97 -38.18
C GLU A 14 27.66 2.25 -37.01
N THR A 15 27.79 0.92 -37.11
CA THR A 15 28.46 0.09 -36.10
C THR A 15 29.93 0.51 -35.92
N HIS A 16 30.66 0.67 -37.03
CA HIS A 16 32.06 1.09 -36.99
C HIS A 16 32.23 2.49 -36.38
N ASN A 17 31.41 3.45 -36.79
CA ASN A 17 31.48 4.82 -36.29
C ASN A 17 31.19 4.89 -34.79
N LEU A 18 30.20 4.13 -34.33
CA LEU A 18 29.89 3.98 -32.91
C LEU A 18 31.07 3.40 -32.12
N TYR A 19 31.65 2.28 -32.58
CA TYR A 19 32.82 1.69 -31.90
C TYR A 19 33.99 2.67 -31.85
N SER A 20 34.23 3.40 -32.94
CA SER A 20 35.26 4.44 -32.99
C SER A 20 34.98 5.55 -31.97
N ALA A 21 33.76 6.10 -31.96
CA ALA A 21 33.35 7.15 -31.03
C ALA A 21 33.43 6.71 -29.56
N VAL A 22 32.96 5.50 -29.23
CA VAL A 22 33.03 4.94 -27.87
C VAL A 22 34.48 4.71 -27.45
N ASN A 23 35.33 4.16 -28.33
CA ASN A 23 36.74 3.96 -28.01
C ASN A 23 37.46 5.29 -27.76
N LEU A 24 37.17 6.33 -28.55
CA LEU A 24 37.74 7.65 -28.30
C LEU A 24 37.22 8.25 -26.99
N PHE A 25 35.92 8.10 -26.70
CA PHE A 25 35.29 8.57 -25.48
C PHE A 25 35.80 7.89 -24.20
N LEU A 26 36.06 6.57 -24.26
CA LEU A 26 36.64 5.81 -23.15
C LEU A 26 38.05 6.27 -22.78
N ASN A 27 38.80 6.77 -23.77
CA ASN A 27 40.18 7.24 -23.60
C ASN A 27 40.27 8.78 -23.50
N ASP A 28 39.14 9.51 -23.48
CA ASP A 28 39.14 10.96 -23.37
C ASP A 28 39.31 11.40 -21.91
N GLU A 29 40.41 12.09 -21.61
CA GLU A 29 40.71 12.63 -20.28
C GLU A 29 40.05 14.00 -20.03
N ARG A 30 39.38 14.60 -21.04
CA ARG A 30 38.69 15.89 -20.88
C ARG A 30 37.49 15.78 -19.94
N ALA A 31 36.95 16.93 -19.53
CA ALA A 31 35.73 17.01 -18.73
C ALA A 31 34.51 16.31 -19.38
N THR A 32 34.54 16.12 -20.70
CA THR A 32 33.53 15.44 -21.52
C THR A 32 33.78 13.95 -21.70
N GLY A 33 34.88 13.40 -21.18
CA GLY A 33 35.25 12.00 -21.33
C GLY A 33 34.53 11.05 -20.37
N TYR A 34 34.69 9.74 -20.62
CA TYR A 34 33.93 8.69 -19.95
C TYR A 34 34.10 8.67 -18.43
N ALA A 35 35.31 8.84 -17.90
CA ALA A 35 35.56 8.81 -16.45
C ALA A 35 34.76 9.89 -15.68
N ASN A 36 34.58 11.06 -16.30
CA ASN A 36 33.76 12.13 -15.74
C ASN A 36 32.26 11.89 -15.93
N PHE A 37 31.87 11.21 -17.01
CA PHE A 37 30.50 10.83 -17.29
C PHE A 37 30.00 9.70 -16.35
N SER A 38 30.76 8.63 -16.16
CA SER A 38 30.40 7.53 -15.25
C SER A 38 30.28 8.00 -13.81
N ALA A 39 31.06 9.02 -13.42
CA ALA A 39 30.94 9.68 -12.12
C ALA A 39 29.57 10.33 -11.85
N PHE A 40 28.72 10.59 -12.86
CA PHE A 40 27.34 11.04 -12.62
C PHE A 40 26.49 9.97 -11.93
N HIS A 41 26.80 8.69 -12.17
CA HIS A 41 26.14 7.56 -11.55
C HIS A 41 26.88 7.14 -10.26
N ASP A 42 28.20 6.95 -10.35
CA ASP A 42 28.98 6.21 -9.34
C ASP A 42 29.69 7.09 -8.29
N ASN A 43 29.84 8.40 -8.52
CA ASN A 43 30.62 9.24 -7.63
C ASN A 43 29.76 9.94 -6.58
N GLN A 44 29.86 9.49 -5.33
CA GLN A 44 29.18 10.03 -4.15
C GLN A 44 29.45 11.53 -3.94
N SER A 45 30.64 12.02 -4.33
CA SER A 45 31.00 13.42 -4.13
C SER A 45 30.19 14.40 -5.00
N SER A 46 29.57 13.90 -6.07
CA SER A 46 28.71 14.64 -6.98
C SER A 46 27.28 14.78 -6.49
N CYS A 47 26.89 14.15 -5.37
CA CYS A 47 25.50 14.04 -4.94
C CYS A 47 25.22 14.86 -3.68
N THR A 48 23.95 15.15 -3.41
CA THR A 48 23.53 16.01 -2.31
C THR A 48 23.83 15.34 -0.97
N LYS A 49 24.37 16.12 -0.03
CA LYS A 49 24.67 15.65 1.34
C LYS A 49 23.33 15.41 2.05
N ARG A 50 23.17 14.26 2.69
CA ARG A 50 22.02 13.97 3.56
C ARG A 50 22.06 14.86 4.82
N SER A 51 20.94 14.92 5.54
CA SER A 51 20.81 15.63 6.83
C SER A 51 21.80 15.10 7.88
N ASP A 52 22.09 13.80 7.86
CA ASP A 52 23.11 13.13 8.70
C ASP A 52 24.57 13.41 8.28
N GLY A 53 24.78 14.16 7.20
CA GLY A 53 26.08 14.51 6.67
C GLY A 53 26.73 13.48 5.74
N THR A 54 26.10 12.33 5.48
CA THR A 54 26.59 11.30 4.54
C THR A 54 26.27 11.66 3.09
N ARG A 55 26.97 11.05 2.13
CA ARG A 55 26.73 11.25 0.69
C ARG A 55 26.31 9.93 0.05
N SER A 56 25.15 9.93 -0.60
CA SER A 56 24.67 8.77 -1.35
C SER A 56 25.07 8.84 -2.82
N TYR A 57 24.96 7.73 -3.56
CA TYR A 57 24.97 7.72 -5.02
C TYR A 57 23.85 8.61 -5.58
N CYS A 58 24.08 9.15 -6.78
CA CYS A 58 23.19 10.12 -7.41
C CYS A 58 22.02 9.45 -8.14
N ALA A 59 22.26 8.23 -8.62
CA ALA A 59 21.26 7.43 -9.32
C ALA A 59 20.03 7.17 -8.44
N THR A 60 18.85 7.44 -9.00
CA THR A 60 17.59 7.34 -8.27
C THR A 60 16.94 5.98 -8.51
N HIS A 61 17.40 4.94 -7.80
CA HIS A 61 16.73 3.63 -7.82
C HIS A 61 15.50 3.61 -6.91
N GLY A 62 14.49 2.80 -7.25
CA GLY A 62 13.34 2.59 -6.40
C GLY A 62 12.38 3.78 -6.28
N LYS A 63 12.52 4.79 -7.15
CA LYS A 63 11.80 6.07 -7.09
C LYS A 63 11.07 6.34 -8.40
N ALA A 64 9.99 7.13 -8.33
CA ALA A 64 9.25 7.56 -9.51
C ALA A 64 10.11 8.34 -10.52
N THR A 65 11.22 8.93 -10.08
CA THR A 65 12.18 9.64 -10.95
C THR A 65 13.11 8.71 -11.74
N TYR A 66 13.17 7.40 -11.45
CA TYR A 66 14.15 6.47 -12.02
C TYR A 66 14.22 6.50 -13.55
N LEU A 67 13.08 6.38 -14.24
CA LEU A 67 13.05 6.35 -15.70
C LEU A 67 13.48 7.70 -16.30
N LEU A 68 13.11 8.81 -15.66
CA LEU A 68 13.45 10.15 -16.12
C LEU A 68 14.94 10.46 -15.89
N TRP A 69 15.49 10.01 -14.76
CA TRP A 69 16.93 10.09 -14.47
C TRP A 69 17.75 9.36 -15.53
N ASN A 70 17.39 8.11 -15.84
CA ASN A 70 18.07 7.32 -16.88
C ASN A 70 17.90 7.93 -18.27
N ARG A 71 16.72 8.47 -18.60
CA ARG A 71 16.47 9.18 -19.86
C ARG A 71 17.44 10.36 -20.04
N LEU A 72 17.63 11.17 -19.00
CA LEU A 72 18.56 12.29 -19.03
C LEU A 72 20.02 11.84 -19.09
N TYR A 73 20.38 10.79 -18.35
CA TYR A 73 21.71 10.18 -18.37
C TYR A 73 22.09 9.68 -19.77
N LEU A 74 21.18 9.01 -20.46
CA LEU A 74 21.38 8.54 -21.85
C LEU A 74 21.50 9.69 -22.84
N ALA A 75 20.69 10.74 -22.70
CA ALA A 75 20.83 11.93 -23.56
C ALA A 75 22.17 12.64 -23.35
N GLN A 76 22.65 12.69 -22.10
CA GLN A 76 23.98 13.23 -21.78
C GLN A 76 25.09 12.40 -22.41
N LEU A 77 24.98 11.06 -22.40
CA LEU A 77 25.92 10.16 -23.09
C LEU A 77 25.92 10.41 -24.60
N GLU A 78 24.73 10.47 -25.19
CA GLU A 78 24.54 10.67 -26.64
C GLU A 78 25.16 12.00 -27.10
N GLN A 79 25.04 13.06 -26.29
CA GLN A 79 25.69 14.34 -26.58
C GLN A 79 27.20 14.32 -26.41
N ALA A 80 27.73 13.62 -25.41
CA ALA A 80 29.17 13.45 -25.26
C ALA A 80 29.76 12.72 -26.47
N LEU A 81 29.08 11.66 -26.93
CA LEU A 81 29.47 10.89 -28.11
C LEU A 81 29.31 11.66 -29.43
N ALA A 82 28.37 12.60 -29.50
CA ALA A 82 28.18 13.45 -30.68
C ALA A 82 29.36 14.38 -30.99
N SER A 83 30.30 14.57 -30.06
CA SER A 83 31.53 15.32 -30.30
C SER A 83 32.55 14.56 -31.15
N TYR A 84 32.34 13.25 -31.37
CA TYR A 84 33.21 12.40 -32.18
C TYR A 84 32.65 12.21 -33.59
N GLU A 85 33.54 12.30 -34.58
CA GLU A 85 33.17 12.27 -35.99
C GLU A 85 32.47 10.96 -36.37
N GLY A 86 31.37 11.07 -37.13
CA GLY A 86 30.63 9.93 -37.65
C GLY A 86 29.60 9.30 -36.70
N PHE A 87 29.49 9.74 -35.45
CA PHE A 87 28.47 9.24 -34.52
C PHE A 87 27.05 9.58 -34.98
N THR A 88 26.16 8.59 -35.00
CA THR A 88 24.81 8.69 -35.56
C THR A 88 23.69 8.62 -34.53
N GLY A 89 23.99 8.28 -33.27
CA GLY A 89 23.04 8.14 -32.17
C GLY A 89 23.28 6.86 -31.36
N LEU A 90 22.69 6.80 -30.17
CA LEU A 90 22.64 5.56 -29.38
C LEU A 90 21.71 4.55 -30.04
N PHE A 91 21.95 3.27 -29.80
CA PHE A 91 21.08 2.18 -30.25
C PHE A 91 20.48 1.46 -29.03
N TYR A 92 19.35 0.79 -29.26
CA TYR A 92 18.71 -0.06 -28.27
C TYR A 92 18.92 -1.54 -28.60
N TYR A 93 19.16 -2.32 -27.55
CA TYR A 93 19.11 -3.77 -27.61
C TYR A 93 17.71 -4.24 -27.18
N ASP A 94 16.93 -4.78 -28.12
CA ASP A 94 15.60 -5.30 -27.78
C ASP A 94 15.70 -6.66 -27.07
N TRP A 95 15.89 -6.57 -25.76
CA TRP A 95 15.95 -7.71 -24.84
C TRP A 95 14.60 -8.45 -24.68
N THR A 96 13.51 -7.95 -25.28
CA THR A 96 12.22 -8.66 -25.32
C THR A 96 12.08 -9.59 -26.54
N SER A 97 13.00 -9.49 -27.50
CA SER A 97 12.87 -10.17 -28.79
C SER A 97 13.00 -11.70 -28.73
N ILE A 98 11.95 -12.38 -29.19
CA ILE A 98 11.87 -13.83 -29.36
C ILE A 98 12.00 -14.12 -30.86
N LYS A 99 13.10 -14.72 -31.32
CA LYS A 99 13.18 -15.27 -32.69
C LYS A 99 12.38 -16.60 -32.80
N ILE A 100 11.05 -16.60 -32.64
CA ILE A 100 10.17 -17.78 -32.87
C ILE A 100 8.79 -17.34 -33.45
N PRO A 101 8.18 -18.08 -34.41
CA PRO A 101 6.91 -17.70 -35.06
C PRO A 101 5.68 -17.74 -34.14
N MET A 102 4.75 -16.79 -34.35
CA MET A 102 3.51 -16.58 -33.57
C MET A 102 2.56 -17.79 -33.43
N ASN A 103 2.72 -18.85 -34.23
CA ASN A 103 1.77 -19.97 -34.28
C ASN A 103 1.98 -21.06 -33.19
N LYS A 104 2.90 -20.86 -32.24
CA LYS A 104 3.13 -21.74 -31.07
C LYS A 104 2.95 -21.03 -29.73
N MET A 105 2.01 -20.08 -29.65
CA MET A 105 1.76 -19.27 -28.44
C MET A 105 0.86 -19.96 -27.38
N THR A 106 0.75 -21.29 -27.42
CA THR A 106 0.03 -22.07 -26.39
C THR A 106 0.89 -23.25 -25.98
N PHE A 107 1.11 -23.36 -24.67
CA PHE A 107 1.95 -24.34 -23.98
C PHE A 107 3.46 -24.18 -24.20
N ILE A 108 4.19 -23.98 -23.09
CA ILE A 108 5.41 -24.72 -22.71
C ILE A 108 5.79 -24.28 -21.30
N SER A 109 5.52 -25.17 -20.34
CA SER A 109 6.18 -25.24 -19.04
C SER A 109 7.59 -25.78 -19.26
N HIS A 110 8.62 -24.93 -19.12
CA HIS A 110 9.98 -25.21 -18.63
C HIS A 110 10.92 -24.09 -19.08
N TYR A 111 11.50 -23.40 -18.09
CA TYR A 111 12.63 -22.47 -18.13
C TYR A 111 13.24 -22.15 -19.51
N HIS A 112 12.73 -21.09 -20.12
CA HIS A 112 13.51 -20.30 -21.07
C HIS A 112 13.51 -18.84 -20.60
N THR A 113 14.67 -18.37 -20.14
CA THR A 113 14.95 -17.03 -19.60
C THR A 113 14.46 -15.86 -20.46
N LYS A 114 14.19 -16.08 -21.76
CA LYS A 114 13.72 -15.06 -22.71
C LYS A 114 12.22 -14.75 -22.64
N TYR A 115 11.37 -15.69 -22.21
CA TYR A 115 9.93 -15.42 -22.08
C TYR A 115 9.62 -14.52 -20.88
N PHE A 116 10.42 -14.65 -19.82
CA PHE A 116 10.27 -13.88 -18.60
C PHE A 116 10.42 -12.36 -18.82
N LEU A 117 11.36 -11.96 -19.70
CA LEU A 117 11.58 -10.55 -20.02
C LEU A 117 10.43 -9.91 -20.78
N LEU A 118 9.86 -10.64 -21.76
CA LEU A 118 8.67 -10.18 -22.48
C LEU A 118 7.45 -10.09 -21.55
N GLU A 119 7.29 -11.06 -20.64
CA GLU A 119 6.20 -11.04 -19.66
C GLU A 119 6.31 -9.85 -18.71
N GLY A 120 7.50 -9.57 -18.15
CA GLY A 120 7.73 -8.37 -17.34
C GLY A 120 7.44 -7.07 -18.11
N ALA A 121 7.86 -7.01 -19.37
CA ALA A 121 7.56 -5.91 -20.27
C ALA A 121 6.06 -5.69 -20.51
N LEU A 122 5.31 -6.78 -20.76
CA LEU A 122 3.86 -6.73 -20.95
C LEU A 122 3.14 -6.34 -19.66
N LEU A 123 3.57 -6.82 -18.50
CA LEU A 123 3.02 -6.45 -17.19
C LEU A 123 3.22 -4.96 -16.89
N ALA A 124 4.37 -4.40 -17.27
CA ALA A 124 4.60 -2.95 -17.19
C ALA A 124 3.64 -2.20 -18.13
N LEU A 125 3.62 -2.54 -19.42
CA LEU A 125 2.75 -1.87 -20.42
C LEU A 125 1.25 -2.02 -20.12
N GLU A 126 0.88 -3.05 -19.36
CA GLU A 126 -0.48 -3.21 -18.86
C GLU A 126 -0.89 -2.05 -17.94
N GLN A 127 0.01 -1.53 -17.11
CA GLN A 127 -0.29 -0.48 -16.14
C GLN A 127 -0.76 0.81 -16.82
N VAL A 128 -1.74 1.47 -16.20
CA VAL A 128 -2.30 2.74 -16.68
C VAL A 128 -1.82 3.94 -15.85
N ASP A 129 -1.32 3.68 -14.65
CA ASP A 129 -0.70 4.65 -13.75
C ASP A 129 0.82 4.62 -13.95
N TYR A 130 1.45 5.80 -13.91
CA TYR A 130 2.89 5.92 -14.14
C TYR A 130 3.72 5.24 -13.04
N CYS A 131 3.37 5.38 -11.76
CA CYS A 131 4.19 4.81 -10.68
C CYS A 131 4.18 3.28 -10.73
N ARG A 132 3.02 2.66 -10.95
CA ARG A 132 2.95 1.20 -11.16
C ARG A 132 3.69 0.77 -12.42
N PHE A 133 3.58 1.53 -13.51
CA PHE A 133 4.33 1.29 -14.74
C PHE A 133 5.85 1.35 -14.49
N ALA A 134 6.32 2.39 -13.80
CA ALA A 134 7.74 2.63 -13.56
C ALA A 134 8.37 1.53 -12.70
N ILE A 135 7.69 1.07 -11.65
CA ILE A 135 8.16 -0.04 -10.80
C ILE A 135 8.32 -1.32 -11.63
N MET A 136 7.29 -1.69 -12.40
CA MET A 136 7.33 -2.91 -13.21
C MET A 136 8.40 -2.83 -14.31
N LEU A 137 8.59 -1.66 -14.91
CA LEU A 137 9.58 -1.46 -15.96
C LEU A 137 11.02 -1.41 -15.42
N GLU A 138 11.25 -0.76 -14.27
CA GLU A 138 12.54 -0.81 -13.56
C GLU A 138 12.90 -2.27 -13.24
N MET A 139 11.95 -3.03 -12.70
CA MET A 139 12.17 -4.45 -12.41
C MET A 139 12.46 -5.24 -13.68
N ALA A 140 11.72 -5.04 -14.77
CA ALA A 140 11.97 -5.71 -16.05
C ALA A 140 13.37 -5.40 -16.62
N LEU A 141 13.84 -4.15 -16.50
CA LEU A 141 15.20 -3.76 -16.87
C LEU A 141 16.24 -4.50 -16.01
N ILE A 142 16.05 -4.55 -14.69
CA ILE A 142 16.96 -5.29 -13.79
C ILE A 142 17.03 -6.76 -14.20
N GLN A 143 15.88 -7.38 -14.49
CA GLN A 143 15.83 -8.78 -14.95
C GLN A 143 16.61 -8.96 -16.25
N SER A 144 16.52 -8.01 -17.17
CA SER A 144 17.22 -8.06 -18.45
C SER A 144 18.74 -8.14 -18.29
N PHE A 145 19.32 -7.45 -17.30
CA PHE A 145 20.76 -7.53 -17.03
C PHE A 145 21.15 -8.94 -16.57
N PHE A 146 20.53 -9.44 -15.51
CA PHE A 146 20.91 -10.72 -14.91
C PHE A 146 20.66 -11.91 -15.84
N HIS A 147 19.55 -11.91 -16.59
CA HIS A 147 19.25 -13.00 -17.52
C HIS A 147 20.11 -13.00 -18.78
N THR A 148 20.79 -11.89 -19.08
CA THR A 148 21.75 -11.80 -20.20
C THR A 148 23.20 -11.91 -19.74
N GLY A 149 23.43 -12.16 -18.45
CA GLY A 149 24.76 -12.34 -17.87
C GLY A 149 25.51 -11.04 -17.58
N ILE A 150 24.82 -9.90 -17.64
CA ILE A 150 25.38 -8.60 -17.29
C ILE A 150 25.31 -8.44 -15.77
N THR A 151 26.45 -8.18 -15.13
CA THR A 151 26.52 -7.88 -13.70
C THR A 151 26.36 -6.37 -13.48
N PRO A 152 25.23 -5.90 -12.91
CA PRO A 152 24.85 -4.49 -12.92
C PRO A 152 25.52 -3.65 -11.81
N TYR A 153 26.74 -3.99 -11.40
CA TYR A 153 27.38 -3.34 -10.25
C TYR A 153 27.72 -1.87 -10.51
N ARG A 154 27.80 -1.43 -11.78
CA ARG A 154 28.02 -0.05 -12.19
C ARG A 154 27.39 0.19 -13.56
N LEU A 155 26.71 1.32 -13.74
CA LEU A 155 26.13 1.77 -15.02
C LEU A 155 27.21 2.27 -16.01
N ASP A 156 28.48 2.13 -15.64
CA ASP A 156 29.65 2.47 -16.43
C ASP A 156 29.81 1.50 -17.62
N ASP A 157 29.39 0.24 -17.52
CA ASP A 157 29.37 -0.66 -18.68
C ASP A 157 28.44 -0.11 -19.78
N MET A 158 29.02 0.20 -20.94
CA MET A 158 28.28 0.69 -22.12
C MET A 158 27.18 -0.29 -22.55
N ALA A 159 27.32 -1.59 -22.27
CA ALA A 159 26.26 -2.56 -22.50
C ALA A 159 24.99 -2.22 -21.71
N ILE A 160 25.12 -1.82 -20.44
CA ILE A 160 23.98 -1.43 -19.59
C ILE A 160 23.27 -0.22 -20.18
N CYS A 161 24.02 0.76 -20.68
CA CYS A 161 23.44 1.93 -21.36
C CYS A 161 22.52 1.50 -22.51
N HIS A 162 22.93 0.58 -23.38
CA HIS A 162 22.11 0.11 -24.52
C HIS A 162 20.84 -0.66 -24.11
N TYR A 163 20.88 -1.39 -23.00
CA TYR A 163 19.70 -2.04 -22.42
C TYR A 163 18.74 -1.01 -21.81
N THR A 164 19.28 0.03 -21.18
CA THR A 164 18.52 1.17 -20.66
C THR A 164 17.89 1.99 -21.79
N VAL A 165 18.53 2.10 -22.97
CA VAL A 165 17.90 2.74 -24.15
C VAL A 165 16.62 1.98 -24.55
N ASN A 166 16.61 0.65 -24.52
CA ASN A 166 15.37 -0.10 -24.81
C ASN A 166 14.30 0.13 -23.73
N THR A 167 14.70 0.32 -22.47
CA THR A 167 13.76 0.66 -21.39
C THR A 167 13.15 2.04 -21.61
N ASP A 168 13.94 3.02 -22.04
CA ASP A 168 13.44 4.34 -22.42
C ASP A 168 12.49 4.28 -23.64
N ARG A 169 12.81 3.42 -24.62
CA ARG A 169 11.92 3.11 -25.75
C ARG A 169 10.59 2.54 -25.28
N MET A 170 10.61 1.63 -24.31
CA MET A 170 9.40 1.07 -23.71
C MET A 170 8.58 2.12 -22.97
N PHE A 171 9.22 3.11 -22.36
CA PHE A 171 8.54 4.27 -21.80
C PHE A 171 7.86 5.10 -22.90
N ALA A 172 8.53 5.39 -24.02
CA ALA A 172 7.89 6.05 -25.15
C ALA A 172 6.69 5.25 -25.72
N LEU A 173 6.82 3.92 -25.84
CA LEU A 173 5.73 3.02 -26.24
C LEU A 173 4.56 3.09 -25.25
N TRP A 174 4.82 3.08 -23.94
CA TRP A 174 3.77 3.24 -22.94
C TRP A 174 3.01 4.56 -23.12
N GLN A 175 3.71 5.67 -23.38
CA GLN A 175 3.06 6.97 -23.61
C GLN A 175 2.11 6.92 -24.82
N GLN A 176 2.56 6.35 -25.94
CA GLN A 176 1.73 6.15 -27.13
C GLN A 176 0.53 5.22 -26.84
N LEU A 177 0.73 4.22 -25.99
CA LEU A 177 -0.32 3.29 -25.58
C LEU A 177 -1.38 3.98 -24.72
N GLN A 178 -0.99 4.94 -23.88
CA GLN A 178 -1.92 5.75 -23.11
C GLN A 178 -2.78 6.62 -24.03
N ASP A 179 -2.17 7.28 -25.01
CA ASP A 179 -2.90 8.06 -26.02
C ASP A 179 -3.89 7.18 -26.79
N TYR A 180 -3.48 5.97 -27.20
CA TYR A 180 -4.36 4.98 -27.84
C TYR A 180 -5.51 4.53 -26.93
N ARG A 181 -5.30 4.53 -25.60
CA ARG A 181 -6.34 4.23 -24.60
C ARG A 181 -7.26 5.43 -24.32
N GLY A 182 -7.08 6.56 -25.00
CA GLY A 182 -7.82 7.80 -24.74
C GLY A 182 -7.44 8.43 -23.40
N ARG A 183 -6.20 8.23 -22.95
CA ARG A 183 -5.68 8.74 -21.67
C ARG A 183 -4.45 9.59 -21.92
N ARG A 184 -4.29 10.66 -21.13
CA ARG A 184 -3.04 11.40 -21.11
C ARG A 184 -1.96 10.54 -20.45
N ALA A 185 -0.77 10.47 -21.04
CA ALA A 185 0.43 9.89 -20.44
C ALA A 185 1.01 10.79 -19.33
N ALA A 186 0.16 11.18 -18.37
CA ALA A 186 0.50 12.10 -17.30
C ALA A 186 1.20 11.37 -16.15
N ILE A 187 2.23 12.02 -15.60
CA ILE A 187 2.91 11.55 -14.40
C ILE A 187 2.27 12.24 -13.20
N ASN A 188 1.39 11.52 -12.50
CA ASN A 188 0.53 12.10 -11.48
C ASN A 188 0.84 11.61 -10.06
N CYS A 189 2.01 11.04 -9.84
CA CYS A 189 2.41 10.46 -8.56
C CYS A 189 3.82 10.93 -8.18
N ALA A 190 4.06 11.14 -6.89
CA ALA A 190 5.31 11.69 -6.37
C ALA A 190 5.72 13.04 -6.99
N LEU A 191 4.75 13.95 -7.15
CA LEU A 191 4.98 15.27 -7.77
C LEU A 191 6.05 16.09 -7.05
N ASN A 192 6.08 16.06 -5.72
CA ASN A 192 7.13 16.70 -4.92
C ASN A 192 8.55 16.18 -5.23
N LEU A 193 8.68 14.89 -5.60
CA LEU A 193 9.96 14.33 -6.03
C LEU A 193 10.29 14.71 -7.48
N LEU A 194 9.28 14.80 -8.33
CA LEU A 194 9.40 15.17 -9.75
C LEU A 194 9.64 16.66 -9.99
N GLN A 195 9.41 17.50 -8.97
CA GLN A 195 9.69 18.93 -8.99
C GLN A 195 11.12 19.26 -8.52
N LYS A 196 11.81 18.30 -7.91
CA LYS A 196 13.23 18.44 -7.52
C LYS A 196 14.11 18.17 -8.76
N PRO A 197 15.11 19.01 -9.06
CA PRO A 197 16.07 18.73 -10.12
C PRO A 197 16.77 17.38 -9.90
N LEU A 198 17.01 16.66 -11.00
CA LEU A 198 17.70 15.39 -10.99
C LEU A 198 19.19 15.61 -10.74
N GLY A 199 19.63 15.30 -9.52
CA GLY A 199 21.06 15.28 -9.20
C GLY A 199 21.79 14.17 -9.99
N PRO A 200 22.99 14.43 -10.53
CA PRO A 200 23.82 15.61 -10.35
C PRO A 200 23.74 16.61 -11.52
N PHE A 201 22.72 16.53 -12.37
CA PHE A 201 22.64 17.29 -13.63
C PHE A 201 22.40 18.80 -13.42
N ASP A 202 21.95 19.20 -12.23
CA ASP A 202 21.67 20.58 -11.83
C ASP A 202 22.91 21.39 -11.40
N ARG A 203 24.06 20.73 -11.18
CA ARG A 203 25.26 21.40 -10.65
C ARG A 203 26.09 22.13 -11.70
N VAL A 204 26.59 23.31 -11.34
CA VAL A 204 27.53 24.10 -12.13
C VAL A 204 28.93 23.51 -11.99
N TYR A 205 29.35 22.71 -12.96
CA TYR A 205 30.76 22.48 -13.23
C TYR A 205 31.12 23.30 -14.46
N SER A 206 32.18 24.11 -14.37
CA SER A 206 32.52 25.23 -15.27
C SER A 206 32.62 24.90 -16.76
N ASP A 207 32.67 23.62 -17.16
CA ASP A 207 33.01 23.20 -18.52
C ASP A 207 32.08 22.11 -19.10
N ARG A 208 30.83 22.00 -18.62
CA ARG A 208 29.94 20.87 -18.96
C ARG A 208 28.75 21.20 -19.87
N VAL A 209 28.34 20.18 -20.62
CA VAL A 209 27.25 20.15 -21.61
C VAL A 209 25.95 20.79 -21.08
N ASN A 210 25.43 21.78 -21.80
CA ASN A 210 24.33 22.63 -21.33
C ASN A 210 22.96 21.92 -21.30
N LEU A 211 22.77 20.84 -22.09
CA LEU A 211 21.45 20.19 -22.23
C LEU A 211 20.96 19.53 -20.93
N SER A 212 21.81 18.78 -20.23
CA SER A 212 21.39 18.08 -19.02
C SER A 212 20.97 19.04 -17.91
N ARG A 213 21.62 20.20 -17.86
CA ARG A 213 21.34 21.26 -16.89
C ARG A 213 20.01 21.96 -17.18
N ILE A 214 19.77 22.31 -18.45
CA ILE A 214 18.52 22.97 -18.87
C ILE A 214 17.32 22.05 -18.65
N ASN A 215 17.52 20.75 -18.80
CA ASN A 215 16.47 19.73 -18.68
C ASN A 215 16.56 18.91 -17.37
N ALA A 216 17.21 19.43 -16.33
CA ALA A 216 17.38 18.70 -15.07
C ALA A 216 16.06 18.49 -14.32
N GLU A 217 15.00 19.23 -14.65
CA GLU A 217 13.69 19.04 -14.05
C GLU A 217 12.97 17.82 -14.69
N PRO A 218 12.58 16.81 -13.90
CA PRO A 218 11.96 15.58 -14.40
C PRO A 218 10.78 15.79 -15.36
N MET A 219 9.91 16.76 -15.08
CA MET A 219 8.70 17.00 -15.87
C MET A 219 8.99 17.50 -17.30
N GLN A 220 10.17 18.09 -17.56
CA GLN A 220 10.59 18.48 -18.90
C GLN A 220 10.97 17.27 -19.77
N LEU A 221 11.30 16.15 -19.13
CA LEU A 221 11.77 14.92 -19.77
C LEU A 221 10.62 14.00 -20.19
N VAL A 222 9.37 14.35 -19.90
CA VAL A 222 8.20 13.55 -20.29
C VAL A 222 8.15 13.38 -21.80
N ASN A 223 8.42 14.43 -22.58
CA ASN A 223 8.48 14.37 -24.04
C ASN A 223 9.92 14.55 -24.56
N PRO A 224 10.67 13.44 -24.75
CA PRO A 224 12.09 13.51 -25.08
C PRO A 224 12.36 14.09 -26.47
N ALA A 225 11.41 14.00 -27.40
CA ALA A 225 11.54 14.59 -28.73
C ALA A 225 11.73 16.11 -28.67
N VAL A 226 10.98 16.76 -27.77
CA VAL A 226 10.98 18.22 -27.61
C VAL A 226 12.17 18.66 -26.75
N SER A 227 12.44 17.97 -25.65
CA SER A 227 13.46 18.41 -24.67
C SER A 227 14.87 17.92 -24.97
N LEU A 228 15.02 16.74 -25.58
CA LEU A 228 16.32 16.06 -25.76
C LEU A 228 16.67 15.81 -27.23
N GLY A 229 15.72 15.96 -28.15
CA GLY A 229 15.97 15.92 -29.59
C GLY A 229 16.33 14.53 -30.13
N TYR A 230 15.68 13.46 -29.67
CA TYR A 230 15.79 12.13 -30.26
C TYR A 230 14.43 11.45 -30.45
N HIS A 231 14.39 10.47 -31.36
CA HIS A 231 13.25 9.59 -31.59
C HIS A 231 13.70 8.13 -31.78
N TYR A 232 12.77 7.19 -31.66
CA TYR A 232 12.98 5.78 -31.99
C TYR A 232 12.53 5.50 -33.43
N ASP A 233 13.27 4.64 -34.12
CA ASP A 233 12.91 4.16 -35.47
C ASP A 233 11.64 3.30 -35.47
N ASP A 234 11.44 2.50 -34.42
CA ASP A 234 10.31 1.61 -34.25
C ASP A 234 9.87 1.56 -32.78
N LEU A 235 8.57 1.65 -32.54
CA LEU A 235 7.94 1.46 -31.23
C LEU A 235 7.15 0.15 -31.15
N SER A 236 7.23 -0.73 -32.15
CA SER A 236 6.58 -2.03 -32.12
C SER A 236 7.21 -2.97 -31.08
N LEU A 237 6.41 -3.74 -30.35
CA LEU A 237 6.94 -4.75 -29.44
C LEU A 237 6.91 -6.11 -30.14
N ASN A 238 8.07 -6.68 -30.47
CA ASN A 238 8.17 -7.95 -31.19
C ASN A 238 7.33 -7.99 -32.48
N GLY A 239 7.35 -6.90 -33.27
CA GLY A 239 6.56 -6.74 -34.49
C GLY A 239 5.07 -6.47 -34.27
N MET A 240 4.61 -6.40 -33.02
CA MET A 240 3.25 -6.00 -32.70
C MET A 240 3.15 -4.48 -32.68
N ASN A 241 2.25 -3.94 -33.50
CA ASN A 241 1.89 -2.52 -33.45
C ASN A 241 1.04 -2.21 -32.19
N ILE A 242 0.80 -0.92 -31.95
CA ILE A 242 0.08 -0.45 -30.75
C ILE A 242 -1.32 -1.06 -30.59
N SER A 243 -2.03 -1.28 -31.70
CA SER A 243 -3.38 -1.86 -31.70
C SER A 243 -3.33 -3.32 -31.28
N ARG A 244 -2.39 -4.10 -31.83
CA ARG A 244 -2.19 -5.51 -31.46
C ARG A 244 -1.72 -5.67 -30.02
N ILE A 245 -0.82 -4.80 -29.54
CA ILE A 245 -0.39 -4.76 -28.13
C ILE A 245 -1.59 -4.49 -27.24
N SER A 246 -2.39 -3.46 -27.54
CA SER A 246 -3.59 -3.12 -26.76
C SER A 246 -4.57 -4.29 -26.70
N GLN A 247 -4.82 -4.97 -27.83
CA GLN A 247 -5.66 -6.17 -27.89
C GLN A 247 -5.11 -7.30 -27.02
N LEU A 248 -3.82 -7.61 -27.12
CA LEU A 248 -3.17 -8.64 -26.32
C LEU A 248 -3.30 -8.35 -24.82
N LEU A 249 -3.05 -7.11 -24.40
CA LEU A 249 -3.20 -6.71 -23.00
C LEU A 249 -4.64 -6.82 -22.51
N GLN A 250 -5.63 -6.54 -23.37
CA GLN A 250 -7.05 -6.76 -23.05
C GLN A 250 -7.40 -8.25 -22.92
N GLU A 251 -6.89 -9.10 -23.82
CA GLU A 251 -7.07 -10.55 -23.78
C GLU A 251 -6.47 -11.13 -22.50
N ARG A 252 -5.27 -10.69 -22.10
CA ARG A 252 -4.62 -11.08 -20.84
C ARG A 252 -5.46 -10.70 -19.62
N ARG A 253 -5.95 -9.45 -19.58
CA ARG A 253 -6.85 -8.94 -18.52
C ARG A 253 -8.20 -9.64 -18.43
N SER A 254 -8.64 -10.29 -19.51
CA SER A 254 -9.92 -10.98 -19.52
C SER A 254 -9.91 -12.29 -18.73
N LYS A 255 -8.72 -12.86 -18.49
CA LYS A 255 -8.51 -14.14 -17.81
C LYS A 255 -8.18 -13.94 -16.32
N PRO A 256 -8.60 -14.84 -15.43
CA PRO A 256 -8.17 -14.82 -14.04
C PRO A 256 -6.67 -15.14 -13.94
N ARG A 257 -5.98 -14.43 -13.05
CA ARG A 257 -4.54 -14.54 -12.82
C ARG A 257 -4.21 -14.53 -11.34
N SER A 258 -3.09 -15.13 -10.99
CA SER A 258 -2.53 -15.10 -9.64
C SER A 258 -1.09 -14.61 -9.68
N PHE A 259 -0.73 -13.81 -8.68
CA PHE A 259 0.56 -13.15 -8.55
C PHE A 259 1.13 -13.37 -7.15
N ALA A 260 2.44 -13.60 -7.05
CA ALA A 260 3.18 -13.35 -5.83
C ALA A 260 3.41 -11.84 -5.72
N SER A 261 2.96 -11.25 -4.62
CA SER A 261 2.99 -9.82 -4.32
C SER A 261 4.13 -9.52 -3.36
N PHE A 262 5.06 -8.66 -3.77
CA PHE A 262 6.26 -8.31 -3.02
C PHE A 262 6.28 -6.83 -2.66
N GLN A 263 6.46 -6.52 -1.37
CA GLN A 263 6.78 -5.17 -0.90
C GLN A 263 8.31 -4.96 -0.92
N LEU A 264 8.85 -4.54 -2.06
CA LEU A 264 10.29 -4.35 -2.21
C LEU A 264 10.74 -2.99 -1.65
N ARG A 265 11.95 -3.01 -1.09
CA ARG A 265 12.65 -1.88 -0.50
C ARG A 265 14.15 -2.02 -0.74
N ALA A 266 14.91 -0.98 -0.44
CA ALA A 266 16.37 -1.01 -0.50
C ALA A 266 16.94 -2.16 0.35
N ILE A 267 17.82 -2.96 -0.27
CA ILE A 267 18.52 -4.08 0.36
C ILE A 267 20.03 -3.84 0.28
N LYS A 268 20.78 -4.34 1.28
CA LYS A 268 22.21 -4.05 1.47
C LYS A 268 23.14 -4.61 0.39
N ALA A 269 22.63 -5.54 -0.40
CA ALA A 269 23.35 -6.18 -1.49
C ALA A 269 22.35 -6.67 -2.52
N SER A 270 22.73 -6.62 -3.80
CA SER A 270 21.93 -7.23 -4.86
C SER A 270 21.67 -8.70 -4.57
N ALA A 271 20.44 -9.15 -4.82
CA ALA A 271 19.99 -10.48 -4.43
C ALA A 271 19.07 -11.10 -5.48
N LYS A 272 19.11 -12.43 -5.54
CA LYS A 272 18.19 -13.29 -6.29
C LYS A 272 17.08 -13.78 -5.35
N PHE A 273 15.85 -13.58 -5.78
CA PHE A 273 14.62 -14.03 -5.14
C PHE A 273 14.11 -15.24 -5.90
N ARG A 274 14.15 -16.42 -5.30
CA ARG A 274 13.55 -17.64 -5.85
C ARG A 274 12.14 -17.79 -5.29
N VAL A 275 11.13 -17.77 -6.15
CA VAL A 275 9.72 -17.79 -5.75
C VAL A 275 9.21 -19.23 -5.77
N LEU A 276 8.71 -19.68 -4.63
CA LEU A 276 8.15 -21.02 -4.42
C LEU A 276 6.65 -20.92 -4.13
N VAL A 277 5.86 -21.80 -4.73
CA VAL A 277 4.44 -21.96 -4.41
C VAL A 277 4.30 -23.12 -3.42
N CYS A 278 3.69 -22.85 -2.28
CA CYS A 278 3.45 -23.80 -1.23
C CYS A 278 1.99 -24.21 -1.20
N VAL A 279 1.73 -25.52 -1.19
CA VAL A 279 0.38 -26.08 -1.11
C VAL A 279 0.29 -27.01 0.10
N SER A 280 -0.75 -26.83 0.90
CA SER A 280 -1.06 -27.72 2.02
C SER A 280 -1.58 -29.06 1.47
N PRO A 281 -0.98 -30.21 1.82
CA PRO A 281 -1.46 -31.50 1.34
C PRO A 281 -2.88 -31.79 1.85
N GLU A 282 -3.80 -32.14 0.94
CA GLU A 282 -5.12 -32.66 1.31
C GLU A 282 -4.94 -34.01 2.03
N SER A 283 -5.18 -34.07 3.33
CA SER A 283 -5.17 -35.33 4.09
C SER A 283 -6.26 -35.35 5.16
N ASP A 284 -7.24 -36.24 4.97
CA ASP A 284 -8.24 -36.67 5.96
C ASP A 284 -7.64 -37.46 7.16
N THR A 285 -6.32 -37.61 7.22
CA THR A 285 -5.63 -38.36 8.28
C THR A 285 -4.69 -37.48 9.09
N ALA A 286 -4.80 -37.59 10.42
CA ALA A 286 -4.17 -36.78 11.46
C ALA A 286 -2.64 -36.94 11.60
N HIS A 287 -1.91 -36.89 10.48
CA HIS A 287 -0.47 -36.65 10.45
C HIS A 287 -0.23 -35.32 9.76
N VAL A 288 0.35 -34.37 10.50
CA VAL A 288 0.78 -33.06 9.98
C VAL A 288 1.89 -33.30 8.96
N LEU A 289 1.51 -33.51 7.70
CA LEU A 289 2.44 -33.50 6.58
C LEU A 289 2.88 -32.05 6.38
N ALA A 290 4.19 -31.83 6.26
CA ALA A 290 4.72 -30.52 5.93
C ALA A 290 4.17 -30.05 4.57
N ASP A 291 3.91 -28.75 4.45
CA ASP A 291 3.45 -28.15 3.19
C ASP A 291 4.41 -28.47 2.05
N ASP A 292 3.86 -28.78 0.86
CA ASP A 292 4.67 -28.96 -0.33
C ASP A 292 5.09 -27.59 -0.89
N CYS A 293 6.26 -27.13 -0.45
CA CYS A 293 6.92 -25.93 -0.93
C CYS A 293 8.00 -26.21 -2.00
N SER A 294 7.96 -27.37 -2.67
CA SER A 294 8.97 -27.72 -3.68
C SER A 294 8.71 -27.12 -5.07
N ASN A 295 7.57 -26.44 -5.24
CA ASN A 295 7.08 -25.96 -6.53
C ASN A 295 7.71 -24.60 -6.92
N ASP A 296 8.76 -24.65 -7.74
CA ASP A 296 9.47 -23.46 -8.22
C ASP A 296 8.66 -22.69 -9.27
N ALA A 297 8.28 -21.46 -8.94
CA ALA A 297 7.56 -20.57 -9.86
C ALA A 297 8.49 -19.68 -10.68
N GLY A 298 9.78 -19.67 -10.37
CA GLY A 298 10.79 -18.88 -11.06
C GLY A 298 11.62 -18.03 -10.12
N SER A 299 12.34 -17.07 -10.68
CA SER A 299 13.19 -16.17 -9.90
C SER A 299 13.26 -14.79 -10.51
N PHE A 300 13.48 -13.78 -9.68
CA PHE A 300 13.79 -12.43 -10.10
C PHE A 300 14.94 -11.86 -9.26
N PHE A 301 15.49 -10.72 -9.68
CA PHE A 301 16.62 -10.07 -9.03
C PHE A 301 16.25 -8.66 -8.57
N VAL A 302 16.83 -8.23 -7.47
CA VAL A 302 16.72 -6.85 -6.94
C VAL A 302 18.12 -6.28 -6.80
N LEU A 303 18.30 -5.02 -7.20
CA LEU A 303 19.54 -4.29 -7.00
C LEU A 303 19.64 -3.79 -5.56
N GLY A 304 20.80 -4.01 -4.96
CA GLY A 304 21.14 -3.52 -3.63
C GLY A 304 22.50 -2.84 -3.62
N GLY A 305 22.72 -2.00 -2.62
CA GLY A 305 23.99 -1.32 -2.39
C GLY A 305 24.26 -1.20 -0.90
N ASP A 306 25.47 -0.82 -0.53
CA ASP A 306 25.81 -0.66 0.88
C ASP A 306 24.94 0.42 1.56
N ASP A 307 24.71 0.27 2.87
CA ASP A 307 23.81 1.14 3.66
C ASP A 307 24.22 2.62 3.67
N ILE A 308 25.52 2.88 3.47
CA ILE A 308 26.11 4.22 3.62
C ILE A 308 25.84 5.02 2.34
N HIS A 309 26.04 4.40 1.18
CA HIS A 309 26.07 5.08 -0.10
C HIS A 309 24.80 4.85 -0.93
N GLN A 310 24.06 3.74 -0.75
CA GLN A 310 22.79 3.55 -1.47
C GLN A 310 21.73 4.53 -0.98
N GLN A 311 20.97 5.14 -1.89
CA GLN A 311 19.75 5.85 -1.51
C GLN A 311 18.76 4.88 -0.87
N LYS A 312 18.24 5.20 0.32
CA LYS A 312 17.10 4.48 0.89
C LYS A 312 15.89 4.68 -0.03
N TRP A 313 15.15 3.61 -0.29
CA TRP A 313 13.92 3.63 -1.10
C TRP A 313 12.98 2.50 -0.69
N ASP A 314 11.70 2.74 -0.91
CA ASP A 314 10.63 1.77 -0.76
C ASP A 314 9.66 1.98 -1.91
N TYR A 315 9.24 0.90 -2.57
CA TYR A 315 8.21 1.05 -3.59
C TYR A 315 6.87 1.38 -2.95
N GLY A 316 6.19 2.38 -3.52
CA GLY A 316 4.86 2.81 -3.08
C GLY A 316 3.70 1.88 -3.50
N TYR A 317 4.00 0.82 -4.23
CA TYR A 317 3.06 -0.20 -4.69
C TYR A 317 3.80 -1.56 -4.76
N PRO A 318 3.10 -2.69 -4.58
CA PRO A 318 3.74 -4.00 -4.64
C PRO A 318 4.24 -4.34 -6.05
N TYR A 319 5.38 -5.03 -6.12
CA TYR A 319 5.82 -5.72 -7.32
C TYR A 319 5.06 -7.05 -7.45
N LEU A 320 4.50 -7.30 -8.63
CA LEU A 320 3.67 -8.47 -8.90
C LEU A 320 4.43 -9.43 -9.83
N PHE A 321 4.70 -10.62 -9.33
CA PHE A 321 5.34 -11.71 -10.07
C PHE A 321 4.27 -12.74 -10.45
N GLU A 322 4.01 -12.97 -11.73
CA GLU A 322 2.91 -13.83 -12.18
C GLU A 322 3.22 -15.32 -11.90
N ILE A 323 2.34 -16.00 -11.16
CA ILE A 323 2.46 -17.42 -10.77
C ILE A 323 1.31 -18.28 -11.33
N THR A 324 0.42 -17.67 -12.12
CA THR A 324 -0.82 -18.27 -12.64
C THR A 324 -0.64 -19.68 -13.19
N ASP A 325 0.36 -19.90 -14.05
CA ASP A 325 0.52 -21.17 -14.75
C ASP A 325 1.06 -22.28 -13.85
N VAL A 326 1.90 -21.92 -12.88
CA VAL A 326 2.43 -22.85 -11.87
C VAL A 326 1.27 -23.32 -10.99
N VAL A 327 0.47 -22.41 -10.44
CA VAL A 327 -0.70 -22.76 -9.62
C VAL A 327 -1.67 -23.66 -10.38
N LYS A 328 -1.97 -23.34 -11.65
CA LYS A 328 -2.81 -24.19 -12.50
C LYS A 328 -2.22 -25.59 -12.71
N SER A 329 -0.89 -25.68 -12.87
CA SER A 329 -0.21 -26.96 -13.06
C SER A 329 -0.27 -27.86 -11.82
N LEU A 330 -0.41 -27.27 -10.63
CA LEU A 330 -0.60 -27.97 -9.36
C LEU A 330 -2.05 -28.44 -9.14
N GLY A 331 -2.99 -28.04 -10.01
CA GLY A 331 -4.40 -28.41 -9.89
C GLY A 331 -5.17 -27.65 -8.83
N VAL A 332 -4.56 -26.65 -8.18
CA VAL A 332 -5.20 -25.82 -7.15
C VAL A 332 -5.97 -24.65 -7.81
N PRO A 333 -7.16 -24.28 -7.32
CA PRO A 333 -7.86 -23.08 -7.79
C PRO A 333 -7.02 -21.82 -7.59
N LEU A 334 -7.11 -20.84 -8.51
CA LEU A 334 -6.37 -19.58 -8.38
C LEU A 334 -6.81 -18.73 -7.17
N ASP A 335 -8.04 -18.92 -6.70
CA ASP A 335 -8.60 -18.36 -5.47
C ASP A 335 -8.61 -19.39 -4.31
N GLY A 336 -7.89 -20.51 -4.46
CA GLY A 336 -7.79 -21.56 -3.45
C GLY A 336 -6.82 -21.24 -2.32
N ASP A 337 -6.60 -22.24 -1.45
CA ASP A 337 -5.65 -22.18 -0.34
C ASP A 337 -4.26 -22.63 -0.81
N TYR A 338 -3.40 -21.64 -1.01
CA TYR A 338 -1.97 -21.80 -1.26
C TYR A 338 -1.30 -20.48 -0.91
N TYR A 339 0.01 -20.55 -0.64
CA TYR A 339 0.80 -19.36 -0.34
C TYR A 339 2.12 -19.39 -1.10
N VAL A 340 2.87 -18.29 -0.98
CA VAL A 340 4.16 -18.13 -1.63
C VAL A 340 5.25 -17.92 -0.61
N ARG A 341 6.41 -18.48 -0.89
CA ARG A 341 7.66 -18.25 -0.16
C ARG A 341 8.69 -17.71 -1.14
N ALA A 342 9.62 -16.89 -0.63
CA ALA A 342 10.78 -16.49 -1.39
C ALA A 342 12.06 -16.86 -0.66
N ASP A 343 12.93 -17.62 -1.32
CA ASP A 343 14.29 -17.87 -0.84
C ASP A 343 15.20 -16.78 -1.42
N ILE A 344 15.86 -16.04 -0.54
CA ILE A 344 16.63 -14.84 -0.91
C ILE A 344 18.12 -15.14 -0.76
N SER A 345 18.84 -15.08 -1.87
CA SER A 345 20.29 -15.28 -1.89
C SER A 345 20.99 -14.07 -2.47
N ALA A 346 22.05 -13.59 -1.82
CA ALA A 346 22.94 -12.60 -2.40
C ALA A 346 23.60 -13.16 -3.68
N LEU A 347 24.07 -12.29 -4.57
CA LEU A 347 24.67 -12.73 -5.85
C LEU A 347 25.93 -13.60 -5.68
N ASN A 348 26.58 -13.55 -4.52
CA ASN A 348 27.71 -14.42 -4.17
C ASN A 348 27.26 -15.82 -3.68
N GLY A 349 25.95 -16.11 -3.64
CA GLY A 349 25.37 -17.36 -3.18
C GLY A 349 25.07 -17.41 -1.67
N THR A 350 25.44 -16.39 -0.89
CA THR A 350 25.13 -16.34 0.53
C THR A 350 23.61 -16.22 0.73
N GLN A 351 23.03 -17.15 1.49
CA GLN A 351 21.63 -17.03 1.89
C GLN A 351 21.46 -15.82 2.80
N LEU A 352 20.52 -14.97 2.41
CA LEU A 352 20.14 -13.82 3.19
C LEU A 352 19.04 -14.21 4.18
N LYS A 353 18.85 -13.41 5.22
CA LYS A 353 17.78 -13.66 6.18
C LYS A 353 16.41 -13.45 5.51
N ASP A 354 15.44 -14.26 5.92
CA ASP A 354 14.07 -14.20 5.41
C ASP A 354 13.34 -12.89 5.79
N ASP A 355 13.85 -12.14 6.78
CA ASP A 355 13.25 -10.91 7.33
C ASP A 355 13.74 -9.62 6.66
N ILE A 356 14.56 -9.69 5.61
CA ILE A 356 15.06 -8.49 4.90
C ILE A 356 13.92 -7.69 4.26
N ILE A 357 12.90 -8.38 3.77
CA ILE A 357 11.65 -7.78 3.32
C ILE A 357 10.47 -8.56 3.95
N PRO A 358 9.27 -7.96 3.98
CA PRO A 358 8.08 -8.68 4.44
C PRO A 358 7.82 -9.91 3.56
N PRO A 359 7.26 -10.99 4.15
CA PRO A 359 6.93 -12.19 3.41
C PRO A 359 5.95 -11.87 2.26
N PRO A 360 6.11 -12.48 1.08
CA PRO A 360 5.21 -12.23 -0.03
C PRO A 360 3.82 -12.79 0.25
N THR A 361 2.80 -12.16 -0.35
CA THR A 361 1.41 -12.62 -0.31
C THR A 361 0.95 -13.04 -1.71
N VAL A 362 -0.17 -13.76 -1.78
CA VAL A 362 -0.80 -14.08 -3.08
C VAL A 362 -1.85 -13.01 -3.41
N SER A 363 -1.73 -12.40 -4.59
CA SER A 363 -2.74 -11.51 -5.15
C SER A 363 -3.47 -12.21 -6.29
N TYR A 364 -4.76 -12.43 -6.12
CA TYR A 364 -5.64 -12.95 -7.15
C TYR A 364 -6.34 -11.80 -7.89
N ILE A 365 -6.30 -11.83 -9.22
CA ILE A 365 -7.01 -10.85 -10.05
C ILE A 365 -8.05 -11.60 -10.87
N PRO A 366 -9.36 -11.40 -10.60
CA PRO A 366 -10.40 -12.07 -11.36
C PRO A 366 -10.43 -11.55 -12.81
N GLY A 367 -10.74 -12.43 -13.76
CA GLY A 367 -10.83 -12.04 -15.17
C GLY A 367 -12.00 -11.08 -15.41
N ARG A 368 -11.83 -10.06 -16.27
CA ARG A 368 -12.89 -9.05 -16.55
C ARG A 368 -14.22 -9.64 -17.07
N ARG A 369 -14.22 -10.82 -17.70
CA ARG A 369 -15.45 -11.52 -18.11
C ARG A 369 -16.12 -12.33 -16.99
N HIS A 370 -15.50 -12.38 -15.81
CA HIS A 370 -16.01 -13.09 -14.64
C HIS A 370 -16.95 -12.24 -13.76
N THR A 371 -17.26 -11.00 -14.13
CA THR A 371 -18.54 -10.36 -13.78
C THR A 371 -19.67 -11.00 -14.60
N ASN A 372 -19.82 -12.31 -14.46
CA ASN A 372 -20.95 -13.01 -15.01
C ASN A 372 -22.17 -12.43 -14.29
N GLU A 373 -23.01 -11.64 -14.96
CA GLU A 373 -24.24 -11.08 -14.38
C GLU A 373 -25.05 -12.15 -13.65
N ARG A 374 -24.95 -13.42 -14.06
CA ARG A 374 -25.55 -14.57 -13.36
C ARG A 374 -24.91 -14.87 -11.99
N LYS A 375 -23.58 -14.81 -11.83
CA LYS A 375 -22.89 -14.96 -10.53
C LYS A 375 -23.15 -13.72 -9.65
N LEU A 376 -23.16 -12.52 -10.25
CA LEU A 376 -23.49 -11.27 -9.56
C LEU A 376 -24.96 -11.25 -9.10
N LYS A 377 -25.92 -11.66 -9.93
CA LYS A 377 -27.33 -11.87 -9.55
C LYS A 377 -27.47 -12.97 -8.49
N LYS A 378 -26.59 -13.97 -8.47
CA LYS A 378 -26.58 -15.03 -7.44
C LYS A 378 -25.98 -14.52 -6.12
N LEU A 379 -24.98 -13.64 -6.15
CA LEU A 379 -24.43 -12.92 -4.99
C LEU A 379 -25.44 -11.92 -4.43
N GLN A 380 -26.06 -11.09 -5.28
CA GLN A 380 -27.16 -10.20 -4.92
C GLN A 380 -28.33 -10.99 -4.30
N ARG A 381 -28.71 -12.14 -4.89
CA ARG A 381 -29.73 -13.05 -4.33
C ARG A 381 -29.31 -13.76 -3.04
N LYS A 382 -28.02 -14.06 -2.84
CA LYS A 382 -27.50 -14.61 -1.57
C LYS A 382 -27.50 -13.56 -0.48
N PHE A 383 -27.07 -12.34 -0.78
CA PHE A 383 -27.11 -11.20 0.13
C PHE A 383 -28.55 -10.83 0.54
N HIS A 384 -29.51 -11.06 -0.36
CA HIS A 384 -30.96 -10.86 -0.12
C HIS A 384 -31.71 -12.13 0.30
N LYS A 385 -31.05 -13.28 0.51
CA LYS A 385 -31.78 -14.51 0.91
C LYS A 385 -32.30 -14.34 2.34
N LYS A 386 -33.57 -14.69 2.54
CA LYS A 386 -34.30 -14.61 3.81
C LYS A 386 -33.52 -15.29 4.95
N LEU A 387 -33.40 -14.56 6.06
CA LEU A 387 -32.86 -14.98 7.35
C LEU A 387 -33.35 -16.37 7.73
N HIS A 388 -32.41 -17.29 7.97
CA HIS A 388 -32.64 -18.43 8.82
C HIS A 388 -31.99 -18.10 10.17
N LYS A 389 -32.81 -17.99 11.23
CA LYS A 389 -32.56 -17.42 12.59
C LYS A 389 -32.64 -15.89 12.70
N ALA A 390 -33.28 -15.42 13.78
CA ALA A 390 -33.32 -14.01 14.14
C ALA A 390 -31.90 -13.54 14.51
N SER A 391 -31.29 -12.73 13.66
CA SER A 391 -30.02 -12.07 13.94
C SER A 391 -30.23 -10.89 14.89
N ILE A 392 -29.35 -10.76 15.87
CA ILE A 392 -29.36 -9.61 16.79
C ILE A 392 -28.96 -8.35 16.02
N LYS A 393 -29.60 -7.21 16.30
CA LYS A 393 -29.33 -5.94 15.61
C LYS A 393 -28.46 -5.04 16.47
N ARG A 394 -27.30 -4.65 15.94
CA ARG A 394 -26.42 -3.62 16.50
C ARG A 394 -26.99 -2.25 16.16
N LYS A 395 -27.19 -1.43 17.18
CA LYS A 395 -27.79 -0.09 17.09
C LYS A 395 -26.75 1.00 17.32
N ASN A 396 -27.07 2.22 16.92
CA ASN A 396 -26.32 3.37 17.37
C ASN A 396 -26.48 3.53 18.89
N VAL A 397 -25.40 3.81 19.60
CA VAL A 397 -25.41 4.04 21.06
C VAL A 397 -26.37 5.16 21.47
N ASN A 398 -26.58 6.16 20.61
CA ASN A 398 -27.51 7.26 20.87
C ASN A 398 -28.99 6.85 20.74
N ASP A 399 -29.29 5.75 20.05
CA ASP A 399 -30.65 5.24 19.83
C ASP A 399 -31.09 4.20 20.88
N LEU A 400 -30.22 3.89 21.85
CA LEU A 400 -30.53 2.95 22.91
C LEU A 400 -31.58 3.50 23.87
N THR A 401 -32.62 2.73 24.12
CA THR A 401 -33.61 3.02 25.15
C THR A 401 -32.99 2.95 26.55
N LYS A 402 -33.61 3.60 27.54
CA LYS A 402 -33.13 3.57 28.93
C LYS A 402 -33.02 2.15 29.50
N ILE A 403 -33.88 1.24 29.05
CA ILE A 403 -33.87 -0.17 29.46
C ILE A 403 -32.66 -0.87 28.85
N GLU A 404 -32.45 -0.73 27.54
CA GLU A 404 -31.28 -1.31 26.86
C GLU A 404 -29.95 -0.79 27.43
N GLN A 405 -29.89 0.51 27.74
CA GLN A 405 -28.72 1.10 28.40
C GLN A 405 -28.46 0.48 29.78
N LEU A 406 -29.51 0.23 30.57
CA LEU A 406 -29.37 -0.42 31.88
C LEU A 406 -28.92 -1.88 31.73
N GLU A 407 -29.54 -2.64 30.83
CA GLU A 407 -29.17 -4.04 30.54
C GLU A 407 -27.69 -4.18 30.17
N LEU A 408 -27.20 -3.34 29.24
CA LEU A 408 -25.80 -3.35 28.83
C LEU A 408 -24.85 -3.01 29.98
N ARG A 409 -25.18 -2.01 30.81
CA ARG A 409 -24.35 -1.64 31.98
C ARG A 409 -24.27 -2.77 32.99
N LEU A 410 -25.38 -3.44 33.29
CA LEU A 410 -25.41 -4.57 34.21
C LEU A 410 -24.63 -5.78 33.66
N ALA A 411 -24.77 -6.08 32.36
CA ALA A 411 -24.00 -7.14 31.72
C ALA A 411 -22.50 -6.84 31.71
N MET A 412 -22.09 -5.60 31.43
CA MET A 412 -20.69 -5.20 31.48
C MET A 412 -20.11 -5.25 32.90
N VAL A 413 -20.90 -4.93 33.93
CA VAL A 413 -20.51 -5.13 35.34
C VAL A 413 -20.24 -6.60 35.64
N CYS A 414 -21.07 -7.51 35.14
CA CYS A 414 -20.85 -8.96 35.24
C CYS A 414 -19.57 -9.36 34.51
N PHE A 415 -19.41 -8.90 33.27
CA PHE A 415 -18.31 -9.27 32.38
C PHE A 415 -16.95 -8.79 32.90
N ALA A 416 -16.88 -7.57 33.45
CA ALA A 416 -15.67 -7.03 34.07
C ALA A 416 -15.24 -7.78 35.34
N LYS A 417 -16.21 -8.38 36.06
CA LYS A 417 -15.94 -9.21 37.25
C LYS A 417 -15.50 -10.62 36.90
N ASP A 418 -15.82 -11.12 35.71
CA ASP A 418 -15.39 -12.44 35.28
C ASP A 418 -13.86 -12.49 35.12
N LYS A 419 -13.22 -13.40 35.83
CA LYS A 419 -11.78 -13.67 35.79
C LYS A 419 -11.44 -14.98 35.06
N SER A 420 -12.43 -15.58 34.40
CA SER A 420 -12.23 -16.74 33.54
C SER A 420 -11.43 -16.37 32.27
N MET A 421 -11.07 -17.36 31.47
CA MET A 421 -10.45 -17.16 30.16
C MET A 421 -11.34 -16.40 29.16
N GLN A 422 -12.64 -16.29 29.44
CA GLN A 422 -13.58 -15.51 28.65
C GLN A 422 -13.85 -14.13 29.24
N GLY A 423 -13.29 -13.80 30.42
CA GLY A 423 -13.50 -12.55 31.12
C GLY A 423 -12.93 -11.34 30.40
N TYR A 424 -13.42 -10.15 30.77
CA TYR A 424 -13.12 -8.91 30.06
C TYR A 424 -11.62 -8.61 29.93
N GLN A 425 -10.87 -8.81 31.02
CA GLN A 425 -9.43 -8.53 31.05
C GLN A 425 -8.68 -9.40 30.03
N ILE A 426 -8.96 -10.70 29.99
CA ILE A 426 -8.30 -11.63 29.04
C ILE A 426 -8.65 -11.26 27.59
N LEU A 427 -9.91 -10.91 27.32
CA LEU A 427 -10.31 -10.49 25.97
C LEU A 427 -9.66 -9.16 25.57
N ALA A 428 -9.53 -8.20 26.49
CA ALA A 428 -8.81 -6.95 26.24
C ALA A 428 -7.33 -7.21 25.93
N GLU A 429 -6.69 -8.13 26.68
CA GLU A 429 -5.30 -8.51 26.45
C GLU A 429 -5.05 -9.06 25.03
N TYR A 430 -6.02 -9.70 24.37
CA TYR A 430 -5.88 -10.22 22.98
C TYR A 430 -5.35 -9.16 22.01
N SER A 431 -5.70 -7.89 22.25
CA SER A 431 -5.42 -6.78 21.35
C SER A 431 -4.03 -6.17 21.51
N GLY A 432 -3.33 -6.38 22.64
CA GLY A 432 -2.18 -5.54 22.99
C GLY A 432 -1.17 -6.12 23.98
N LEU A 433 -1.59 -6.91 24.97
CA LEU A 433 -0.69 -7.38 26.05
C LEU A 433 -0.51 -8.89 26.08
N LEU A 434 -1.42 -9.65 25.47
CA LEU A 434 -1.34 -11.09 25.41
C LEU A 434 -0.29 -11.52 24.37
N LYS A 435 0.92 -11.78 24.85
CA LYS A 435 1.98 -12.39 24.04
C LYS A 435 1.74 -13.89 23.93
N LYS A 436 0.81 -14.32 23.07
CA LYS A 436 0.52 -15.74 22.83
C LYS A 436 0.71 -16.17 21.38
N CYS A 437 1.12 -15.26 20.51
CA CYS A 437 1.33 -15.55 19.10
C CYS A 437 2.82 -15.74 18.76
N PRO A 438 3.19 -16.69 17.86
CA PRO A 438 2.31 -17.56 17.08
C PRO A 438 1.68 -18.70 17.89
N GLN A 439 2.32 -19.11 18.98
CA GLN A 439 1.79 -20.06 19.96
C GLN A 439 2.29 -19.68 21.37
N PRO A 440 1.56 -20.04 22.44
CA PRO A 440 1.95 -19.72 23.82
C PRO A 440 3.32 -20.29 24.24
N GLU A 441 3.82 -21.32 23.57
CA GLU A 441 5.09 -21.97 23.90
C GLU A 441 6.29 -21.42 23.11
N SER A 442 6.04 -20.45 22.21
CA SER A 442 7.08 -19.85 21.38
C SER A 442 8.13 -19.13 22.22
N THR A 443 9.41 -19.23 21.84
CA THR A 443 10.49 -18.45 22.46
C THR A 443 10.40 -16.96 22.13
N HIS A 444 9.68 -16.61 21.05
CA HIS A 444 9.42 -15.23 20.63
C HIS A 444 7.91 -15.02 20.56
N GLN A 445 7.30 -14.79 21.72
CA GLN A 445 5.88 -14.45 21.79
C GLN A 445 5.66 -12.99 21.40
N ARG A 446 4.63 -12.73 20.61
CA ARG A 446 4.20 -11.39 20.18
C ARG A 446 2.71 -11.21 20.41
N VAL A 447 2.26 -9.96 20.30
CA VAL A 447 0.83 -9.61 20.35
C VAL A 447 0.11 -10.28 19.18
N CYS A 448 -1.10 -10.80 19.44
CA CYS A 448 -1.87 -11.52 18.43
C CYS A 448 -2.64 -10.62 17.46
N ARG A 449 -2.89 -9.37 17.85
CA ARG A 449 -3.55 -8.39 16.99
C ARG A 449 -2.72 -8.12 15.73
N VAL A 450 -3.43 -8.10 14.60
CA VAL A 450 -2.87 -7.78 13.29
C VAL A 450 -3.06 -6.29 13.04
N HIS A 451 -1.99 -5.62 12.61
CA HIS A 451 -1.96 -4.21 12.18
C HIS A 451 -1.21 -4.10 10.86
N GLY A 452 -1.52 -3.09 10.06
CA GLY A 452 -0.77 -2.83 8.84
C GLY A 452 -0.91 -3.93 7.80
N ASN A 453 -1.97 -4.72 7.86
CA ASN A 453 -2.26 -5.84 6.98
C ASN A 453 -3.78 -5.89 6.75
N PRO A 454 -4.27 -6.13 5.52
CA PRO A 454 -5.70 -6.13 5.21
C PRO A 454 -6.57 -7.14 5.98
N VAL A 455 -5.96 -8.11 6.66
CA VAL A 455 -6.62 -8.99 7.62
C VAL A 455 -7.05 -8.26 8.91
N PHE A 456 -6.59 -7.02 9.16
CA PHE A 456 -6.98 -6.17 10.29
C PHE A 456 -8.50 -6.11 10.50
N LEU A 457 -9.29 -5.80 9.45
CA LEU A 457 -10.75 -5.70 9.56
C LEU A 457 -11.40 -7.04 9.96
N HIS A 458 -10.84 -8.14 9.45
CA HIS A 458 -11.29 -9.49 9.74
C HIS A 458 -11.05 -9.85 11.22
N TRP A 459 -9.84 -9.57 11.72
CA TRP A 459 -9.48 -9.78 13.12
C TRP A 459 -10.36 -8.98 14.07
N ASN A 460 -10.55 -7.66 13.80
CA ASN A 460 -11.36 -6.80 14.66
C ASN A 460 -12.85 -7.21 14.63
N ARG A 461 -13.39 -7.67 13.49
CA ARG A 461 -14.76 -8.21 13.40
C ARG A 461 -14.98 -9.40 14.35
N LEU A 462 -14.03 -10.34 14.41
CA LEU A 462 -14.11 -11.46 15.35
C LEU A 462 -13.96 -11.00 16.80
N ALA A 463 -13.04 -10.08 17.07
CA ALA A 463 -12.84 -9.54 18.42
C ALA A 463 -14.13 -8.90 18.95
N VAL A 464 -14.76 -8.05 18.15
CA VAL A 464 -16.05 -7.39 18.46
C VAL A 464 -17.15 -8.43 18.67
N LYS A 465 -17.19 -9.49 17.86
CA LYS A 465 -18.17 -10.58 18.02
C LYS A 465 -17.94 -11.38 19.30
N GLN A 466 -16.68 -11.63 19.68
CA GLN A 466 -16.36 -12.30 20.93
C GLN A 466 -16.81 -11.46 22.13
N PHE A 467 -16.53 -10.16 22.11
CA PHE A 467 -16.98 -9.22 23.13
C PHE A 467 -18.51 -9.20 23.28
N GLU A 468 -19.23 -9.13 22.16
CA GLU A 468 -20.69 -9.18 22.13
C GLU A 468 -21.24 -10.49 22.71
N ASN A 469 -20.65 -11.63 22.36
CA ASN A 469 -21.06 -12.93 22.90
C ASN A 469 -20.83 -13.02 24.41
N SER A 470 -19.68 -12.55 24.92
CA SER A 470 -19.38 -12.52 26.35
C SER A 470 -20.34 -11.63 27.13
N LEU A 471 -20.75 -10.48 26.58
CA LEU A 471 -21.83 -9.68 27.17
C LEU A 471 -23.16 -10.47 27.22
N GLY A 472 -23.49 -11.19 26.15
CA GLY A 472 -24.68 -12.04 26.09
C GLY A 472 -24.69 -13.16 27.14
N GLU A 473 -23.54 -13.76 27.43
CA GLU A 473 -23.38 -14.74 28.53
C GLU A 473 -23.66 -14.13 29.91
N CYS A 474 -23.45 -12.83 30.06
CA CYS A 474 -23.84 -12.03 31.23
C CYS A 474 -25.32 -11.56 31.21
N GLY A 475 -26.14 -12.09 30.31
CA GLY A 475 -27.60 -11.98 30.36
C GLY A 475 -28.21 -10.79 29.64
N THR A 476 -27.46 -10.03 28.83
CA THR A 476 -28.06 -8.98 27.99
C THR A 476 -28.65 -9.56 26.71
N SER A 477 -29.81 -9.03 26.32
CA SER A 477 -30.44 -9.31 25.02
C SER A 477 -30.06 -8.27 23.94
N VAL A 478 -29.28 -7.26 24.32
CA VAL A 478 -28.90 -6.12 23.49
C VAL A 478 -27.55 -6.42 22.84
N ALA A 479 -27.46 -6.26 21.52
CA ALA A 479 -26.18 -6.36 20.83
C ALA A 479 -25.25 -5.23 21.26
N LEU A 480 -23.94 -5.44 21.10
CA LEU A 480 -22.98 -4.36 21.30
C LEU A 480 -23.36 -3.19 20.36
N PRO A 481 -23.61 -1.97 20.88
CA PRO A 481 -23.90 -0.83 20.04
C PRO A 481 -22.64 -0.31 19.33
N TYR A 482 -22.83 0.48 18.28
CA TYR A 482 -21.76 1.24 17.62
C TYR A 482 -21.90 2.72 17.96
N TRP A 483 -20.79 3.46 17.98
CA TRP A 483 -20.82 4.91 18.05
C TRP A 483 -20.55 5.51 16.67
N ASP A 484 -21.58 6.13 16.08
CA ASP A 484 -21.43 6.78 14.78
C ASP A 484 -20.75 8.16 14.92
N TRP A 485 -19.43 8.17 14.84
CA TRP A 485 -18.62 9.39 14.80
C TRP A 485 -18.58 10.07 13.41
N THR A 486 -19.32 9.55 12.43
CA THR A 486 -19.54 10.29 11.16
C THR A 486 -20.54 11.44 11.34
N ASP A 487 -21.26 11.44 12.46
CA ASP A 487 -22.09 12.53 12.90
C ASP A 487 -21.23 13.69 13.43
N PRO A 488 -21.38 14.93 12.94
CA PRO A 488 -20.68 16.12 13.44
C PRO A 488 -21.01 16.51 14.90
N VAL A 489 -21.75 15.69 15.65
CA VAL A 489 -21.98 15.92 17.09
C VAL A 489 -20.65 15.81 17.85
N ASN A 490 -20.11 16.97 18.24
CA ASN A 490 -18.82 17.17 18.92
C ASN A 490 -18.81 16.72 20.40
N THR A 491 -19.53 15.65 20.76
CA THR A 491 -19.55 15.16 22.15
C THR A 491 -19.58 13.63 22.22
N ILE A 492 -18.85 13.10 23.19
CA ILE A 492 -18.90 11.69 23.55
C ILE A 492 -20.34 11.38 24.05
N PRO A 493 -20.99 10.31 23.55
CA PRO A 493 -22.34 9.92 23.99
C PRO A 493 -22.46 9.84 25.51
N LEU A 494 -23.56 10.35 26.07
CA LEU A 494 -23.80 10.34 27.53
C LEU A 494 -23.76 8.94 28.14
N PHE A 495 -24.07 7.91 27.35
CA PHE A 495 -23.92 6.52 27.75
C PHE A 495 -22.48 6.18 28.13
N LEU A 496 -21.51 6.74 27.41
CA LEU A 496 -20.08 6.54 27.52
C LEU A 496 -19.40 7.57 28.44
N SER A 497 -19.94 8.78 28.61
CA SER A 497 -19.29 9.83 29.41
C SER A 497 -19.81 9.96 30.83
N ASN A 498 -21.07 9.57 31.12
CA ASN A 498 -21.61 9.66 32.48
C ASN A 498 -20.87 8.72 33.44
N HIS A 499 -20.34 9.27 34.53
CA HIS A 499 -19.55 8.54 35.54
C HIS A 499 -20.32 7.47 36.31
N SER A 500 -21.64 7.63 36.44
CA SER A 500 -22.49 6.73 37.21
C SER A 500 -23.84 6.52 36.55
N PHE A 501 -24.52 5.45 36.95
CA PHE A 501 -25.89 5.14 36.57
C PHE A 501 -26.68 4.68 37.80
N TYR A 502 -28.00 4.87 37.77
CA TYR A 502 -28.87 4.35 38.81
C TYR A 502 -29.18 2.88 38.55
N ASP A 503 -28.87 2.02 39.52
CA ASP A 503 -29.18 0.59 39.51
C ASP A 503 -30.46 0.35 40.34
N PRO A 504 -31.59 0.02 39.69
CA PRO A 504 -32.87 -0.15 40.38
C PRO A 504 -32.91 -1.38 41.30
N ASP A 505 -32.12 -2.42 41.02
CA ASP A 505 -32.10 -3.65 41.82
C ASP A 505 -31.45 -3.40 43.20
N TRP A 506 -30.46 -2.50 43.23
CA TRP A 506 -29.73 -2.10 44.44
C TRP A 506 -30.19 -0.76 45.01
N MET A 507 -31.11 -0.06 44.33
CA MET A 507 -31.61 1.27 44.66
C MET A 507 -30.51 2.33 44.92
N GLN A 508 -29.39 2.23 44.21
CA GLN A 508 -28.22 3.11 44.41
C GLN A 508 -27.55 3.50 43.09
N PHE A 509 -26.80 4.60 43.12
CA PHE A 509 -25.91 4.95 42.02
C PHE A 509 -24.66 4.07 42.04
N ARG A 510 -24.33 3.49 40.89
CA ARG A 510 -23.14 2.66 40.67
C ARG A 510 -22.28 3.28 39.59
N LEU A 511 -20.99 2.97 39.62
CA LEU A 511 -20.04 3.43 38.61
C LEU A 511 -20.40 2.84 37.24
N ASN A 512 -20.41 3.69 36.21
CA ASN A 512 -20.64 3.26 34.85
C ASN A 512 -19.41 2.49 34.35
N PRO A 513 -19.55 1.19 33.99
CA PRO A 513 -18.39 0.44 33.52
C PRO A 513 -17.88 0.92 32.16
N PHE A 514 -18.71 1.61 31.34
CA PHE A 514 -18.32 2.06 30.00
C PHE A 514 -17.60 3.41 29.94
N SER A 515 -17.49 4.12 31.07
CA SER A 515 -16.94 5.48 31.11
C SER A 515 -15.48 5.58 31.57
N ARG A 516 -14.79 4.44 31.67
CA ARG A 516 -13.44 4.37 32.24
C ARG A 516 -12.67 3.16 31.76
N LEU A 517 -11.36 3.29 31.82
CA LEU A 517 -10.37 2.23 31.67
C LEU A 517 -10.36 1.35 32.94
N SER A 518 -10.24 0.03 32.80
CA SER A 518 -10.09 -0.90 33.93
C SER A 518 -9.03 -1.93 33.60
N VAL A 519 -7.90 -1.91 34.32
CA VAL A 519 -6.77 -2.83 34.14
C VAL A 519 -6.43 -3.47 35.49
N ASP A 520 -6.55 -4.79 35.61
CA ASP A 520 -6.42 -5.49 36.91
C ASP A 520 -4.96 -5.73 37.37
N PHE A 521 -4.01 -5.87 36.45
CA PHE A 521 -2.65 -6.33 36.75
C PHE A 521 -1.62 -5.20 36.90
N MET A 522 -1.99 -3.95 36.61
CA MET A 522 -1.12 -2.79 36.83
C MET A 522 -1.21 -2.34 38.29
N SER A 523 -0.06 -2.17 38.96
CA SER A 523 0.03 -1.61 40.32
C SER A 523 -0.42 -0.14 40.42
N TYR A 524 -0.66 0.48 39.26
CA TYR A 524 -1.28 1.79 39.10
C TYR A 524 -2.78 1.56 38.82
N ASN A 525 -3.61 1.62 39.86
CA ASN A 525 -5.07 1.74 39.70
C ASN A 525 -5.40 3.15 39.18
N GLU A 526 -5.11 3.43 37.91
CA GLU A 526 -5.66 4.62 37.26
C GLU A 526 -7.12 4.32 36.88
N GLU A 527 -8.01 4.43 37.88
CA GLU A 527 -9.43 4.67 37.63
C GLU A 527 -9.62 6.15 37.22
N ALA A 528 -8.98 6.57 36.14
CA ALA A 528 -9.08 7.94 35.65
C ALA A 528 -10.41 8.15 34.89
N PRO A 529 -11.17 9.21 35.17
CA PRO A 529 -12.24 9.69 34.30
C PRO A 529 -11.72 9.88 32.88
N ARG A 530 -12.53 9.53 31.87
CA ARG A 530 -12.23 9.88 30.49
C ARG A 530 -12.12 11.40 30.32
N ASN A 531 -11.09 11.89 29.63
CA ASN A 531 -11.02 13.29 29.24
C ASN A 531 -12.11 13.54 28.18
N THR A 532 -13.14 14.30 28.55
CA THR A 532 -14.27 14.60 27.66
C THR A 532 -14.04 15.80 26.76
N GLU A 533 -12.85 16.43 26.82
CA GLU A 533 -12.54 17.62 26.03
C GLU A 533 -12.23 17.21 24.58
N TRP A 534 -13.13 17.62 23.68
CA TRP A 534 -13.07 17.39 22.25
C TRP A 534 -12.25 18.49 21.59
N ILE A 535 -11.14 18.15 20.91
CA ILE A 535 -10.46 19.10 20.04
C ILE A 535 -11.25 19.19 18.74
N THR A 536 -11.87 20.33 18.51
CA THR A 536 -12.39 20.69 17.18
C THR A 536 -11.21 21.03 16.26
N GLU A 537 -10.41 20.04 15.82
CA GLU A 537 -9.44 20.28 14.76
C GLU A 537 -10.23 20.53 13.45
N ASN A 538 -10.34 21.81 13.07
CA ASN A 538 -10.91 22.29 11.80
C ASN A 538 -10.04 21.92 10.58
N LEU A 539 -9.69 20.64 10.43
CA LEU A 539 -8.90 20.14 9.29
C LEU A 539 -9.80 19.49 8.22
N GLY A 540 -10.85 20.18 7.77
CA GLY A 540 -11.78 19.62 6.77
C GLY A 540 -12.65 20.67 6.08
N ASP A 541 -13.46 20.23 5.11
CA ASP A 541 -14.53 21.06 4.54
C ASP A 541 -15.50 21.44 5.68
N GLU A 542 -15.79 22.74 5.80
CA GLU A 542 -16.63 23.34 6.85
C GLU A 542 -18.02 22.71 6.95
N LYS A 543 -18.46 22.01 5.89
CA LYS A 543 -19.77 21.34 5.84
C LYS A 543 -19.83 19.96 6.49
N HIS A 544 -18.73 19.20 6.53
CA HIS A 544 -18.79 17.76 6.86
C HIS A 544 -17.68 17.24 7.80
N GLY A 545 -16.69 18.05 8.16
CA GLY A 545 -15.60 17.63 9.06
C GLY A 545 -14.54 16.76 8.37
N SER A 546 -13.33 16.73 8.95
CA SER A 546 -12.14 16.08 8.39
C SER A 546 -12.31 14.57 8.20
N LEU A 547 -12.84 13.89 9.23
CA LEU A 547 -13.02 12.45 9.27
C LEU A 547 -14.02 11.97 8.22
N PHE A 548 -15.11 12.70 7.99
CA PHE A 548 -16.11 12.31 7.00
C PHE A 548 -15.59 12.43 5.57
N SER A 549 -14.86 13.51 5.25
CA SER A 549 -14.22 13.67 3.94
C SER A 549 -13.24 12.53 3.65
N GLN A 550 -12.42 12.17 4.64
CA GLN A 550 -11.47 11.06 4.52
C GLN A 550 -12.19 9.70 4.43
N LEU A 551 -13.34 9.54 5.11
CA LEU A 551 -14.18 8.35 5.00
C LEU A 551 -14.79 8.19 3.59
N LEU A 552 -15.22 9.28 2.95
CA LEU A 552 -15.68 9.24 1.56
C LEU A 552 -14.58 8.74 0.62
N LEU A 553 -13.31 9.10 0.88
CA LEU A 553 -12.17 8.60 0.14
C LEU A 553 -11.93 7.10 0.38
N ALA A 554 -12.14 6.59 1.60
CA ALA A 554 -12.12 5.16 1.86
C ALA A 554 -13.21 4.46 1.04
N PHE A 555 -14.46 4.94 1.12
CA PHE A 555 -15.56 4.37 0.36
C PHE A 555 -15.38 4.46 -1.16
N GLU A 556 -14.64 5.45 -1.67
CA GLU A 556 -14.31 5.56 -3.09
C GLU A 556 -13.51 4.37 -3.62
N GLN A 557 -12.69 3.71 -2.79
CA GLN A 557 -11.84 2.62 -3.25
C GLN A 557 -12.69 1.41 -3.67
N GLU A 558 -12.34 0.83 -4.82
CA GLU A 558 -13.02 -0.33 -5.40
C GLU A 558 -12.30 -1.65 -5.06
N ASP A 559 -10.99 -1.59 -4.79
CA ASP A 559 -10.16 -2.70 -4.33
C ASP A 559 -10.18 -2.78 -2.81
N PHE A 560 -10.23 -3.99 -2.26
CA PHE A 560 -10.35 -4.19 -0.81
C PHE A 560 -9.14 -3.65 -0.04
N CYS A 561 -7.90 -3.89 -0.51
CA CYS A 561 -6.71 -3.43 0.18
C CYS A 561 -6.59 -1.90 0.12
N ASP A 562 -6.94 -1.30 -1.02
CA ASP A 562 -6.99 0.16 -1.12
C ASP A 562 -8.06 0.73 -0.14
N PHE A 563 -9.23 0.09 0.03
CA PHE A 563 -10.25 0.50 1.02
C PHE A 563 -9.76 0.33 2.46
N GLU A 564 -9.16 -0.82 2.76
CA GLU A 564 -8.77 -1.23 4.09
C GLU A 564 -7.73 -0.29 4.70
N ILE A 565 -6.67 0.05 3.96
CA ILE A 565 -5.61 0.96 4.42
C ILE A 565 -6.20 2.33 4.79
N GLN A 566 -7.13 2.84 3.97
CA GLN A 566 -7.77 4.12 4.23
C GLN A 566 -8.60 4.07 5.51
N LEU A 567 -9.29 2.95 5.76
CA LEU A 567 -10.12 2.76 6.95
C LEU A 567 -9.28 2.50 8.22
N GLU A 568 -8.23 1.68 8.16
CA GLU A 568 -7.35 1.39 9.30
C GLU A 568 -6.67 2.67 9.81
N VAL A 569 -6.14 3.50 8.91
CA VAL A 569 -5.47 4.75 9.29
C VAL A 569 -6.47 5.81 9.73
N LEU A 570 -7.65 5.87 9.11
CA LEU A 570 -8.73 6.77 9.54
C LEU A 570 -9.18 6.44 10.97
N GLN A 571 -9.39 5.17 11.29
CA GLN A 571 -9.83 4.75 12.62
C GLN A 571 -8.74 4.95 13.69
N ASN A 572 -7.46 4.92 13.32
CA ASN A 572 -6.38 5.37 14.21
C ASN A 572 -6.47 6.89 14.44
N SER A 573 -6.72 7.66 13.38
CA SER A 573 -6.79 9.11 13.45
C SER A 573 -8.03 9.63 14.19
N PHE A 574 -9.05 8.79 14.41
CA PHE A 574 -10.18 9.09 15.29
C PHE A 574 -9.71 9.57 16.67
N TYR A 575 -8.65 8.97 17.23
CA TYR A 575 -8.17 9.35 18.56
C TYR A 575 -7.49 10.72 18.61
N ASN A 576 -7.19 11.36 17.48
CA ASN A 576 -6.69 12.74 17.45
C ASN A 576 -7.77 13.78 17.84
N ILE A 577 -9.04 13.38 17.95
CA ILE A 577 -10.12 14.29 18.36
C ILE A 577 -10.13 14.55 19.88
N PHE A 578 -9.36 13.81 20.67
CA PHE A 578 -9.28 13.98 22.12
C PHE A 578 -8.14 14.93 22.50
N SER A 579 -8.38 15.86 23.44
CA SER A 579 -7.41 16.87 23.90
C SER A 579 -6.12 16.28 24.45
N GLU A 580 -6.23 15.11 25.07
CA GLU A 580 -5.11 14.27 25.45
C GLU A 580 -5.38 12.87 24.90
N PRO A 581 -4.36 12.17 24.39
CA PRO A 581 -4.55 10.80 23.95
C PRO A 581 -4.95 9.95 25.16
N GLU A 582 -6.23 9.54 25.21
CA GLU A 582 -6.75 8.61 26.21
C GLU A 582 -5.92 7.31 26.27
N PHE A 583 -5.26 6.97 25.15
CA PHE A 583 -4.45 5.77 25.00
C PHE A 583 -3.05 6.13 24.46
N PRO A 584 -2.01 6.16 25.32
CA PRO A 584 -0.66 6.43 24.86
C PRO A 584 -0.10 5.31 23.96
N THR A 585 -0.67 4.10 24.02
CA THR A 585 -0.14 2.91 23.33
C THR A 585 -1.23 1.96 22.85
N LEU A 586 -0.90 1.18 21.82
CA LEU A 586 -1.70 0.06 21.31
C LEU A 586 -2.07 -0.97 22.40
N ASP A 587 -1.19 -1.11 23.39
CA ASP A 587 -1.23 -2.18 24.38
C ASP A 587 -2.45 -2.07 25.32
N HIS A 588 -2.91 -0.85 25.60
CA HIS A 588 -3.92 -0.59 26.64
C HIS A 588 -5.28 -0.19 26.07
N MET A 589 -5.38 0.13 24.77
CA MET A 589 -6.58 0.73 24.20
C MET A 589 -7.84 -0.16 24.33
N SER A 590 -7.66 -1.47 24.27
CA SER A 590 -8.75 -2.46 24.35
C SER A 590 -9.34 -2.66 25.75
N PHE A 591 -8.66 -2.17 26.78
CA PHE A 591 -9.13 -2.19 28.18
C PHE A 591 -10.10 -1.04 28.49
N ASP A 592 -10.29 -0.11 27.56
CA ASP A 592 -11.39 0.84 27.63
C ASP A 592 -12.58 0.30 26.81
N PRO A 593 -13.78 0.19 27.40
CA PRO A 593 -14.98 -0.25 26.69
C PRO A 593 -15.36 0.60 25.46
N LEU A 594 -14.92 1.85 25.36
CA LEU A 594 -15.08 2.71 24.19
C LEU A 594 -14.51 2.07 22.93
N PHE A 595 -13.34 1.42 23.07
CA PHE A 595 -12.66 0.75 21.97
C PHE A 595 -13.56 -0.25 21.25
N TRP A 596 -14.39 -0.98 22.00
CA TRP A 596 -15.27 -2.00 21.44
C TRP A 596 -16.45 -1.39 20.68
N MET A 597 -17.01 -0.27 21.15
CA MET A 597 -18.06 0.47 20.41
C MET A 597 -17.51 1.17 19.17
N HIS A 598 -16.31 1.73 19.27
CA HIS A 598 -15.59 2.30 18.14
C HIS A 598 -15.26 1.22 17.09
N SER A 599 -14.70 0.10 17.50
CA SER A 599 -14.38 -1.03 16.61
C SER A 599 -15.63 -1.61 15.94
N ASN A 600 -16.77 -1.58 16.64
CA ASN A 600 -18.05 -1.95 16.06
C ASN A 600 -18.55 -0.96 15.00
N GLN A 601 -18.27 0.34 15.16
CA GLN A 601 -18.49 1.32 14.10
C GLN A 601 -17.59 1.05 12.90
N VAL A 602 -16.31 0.70 13.10
CA VAL A 602 -15.40 0.32 12.00
C VAL A 602 -15.94 -0.90 11.23
N ASP A 603 -16.45 -1.91 11.96
CA ASP A 603 -17.10 -3.08 11.36
C ASP A 603 -18.37 -2.70 10.56
N ARG A 604 -19.17 -1.75 11.07
CA ARG A 604 -20.31 -1.18 10.34
C ARG A 604 -19.87 -0.49 9.05
N LEU A 605 -18.80 0.30 9.09
CA LEU A 605 -18.27 0.97 7.89
C LEU A 605 -17.79 -0.05 6.84
N TRP A 606 -17.19 -1.16 7.27
CA TRP A 606 -16.88 -2.26 6.35
C TRP A 606 -18.16 -2.87 5.75
N ALA A 607 -19.19 -3.15 6.55
CA ALA A 607 -20.48 -3.63 6.03
C ALA A 607 -21.15 -2.65 5.03
N THR A 608 -21.05 -1.34 5.28
CA THR A 608 -21.50 -0.29 4.35
C THR A 608 -20.71 -0.34 3.04
N TRP A 609 -19.38 -0.53 3.08
CA TRP A 609 -18.57 -0.70 1.87
C TRP A 609 -18.94 -1.99 1.11
N GLN A 610 -19.18 -3.11 1.80
CA GLN A 610 -19.66 -4.35 1.17
C GLN A 610 -20.99 -4.11 0.42
N ALA A 611 -21.94 -3.38 1.02
CA ALA A 611 -23.19 -3.02 0.37
C ALA A 611 -22.97 -2.08 -0.84
N LEU A 612 -22.03 -1.13 -0.74
CA LEU A 612 -21.64 -0.25 -1.83
C LEU A 612 -20.99 -1.01 -3.00
N GLN A 613 -20.15 -2.03 -2.73
CA GLN A 613 -19.58 -2.90 -3.77
C GLN A 613 -20.67 -3.68 -4.51
N VAL A 614 -21.66 -4.22 -3.78
CA VAL A 614 -22.82 -4.87 -4.38
C VAL A 614 -23.61 -3.90 -5.27
N TYR A 615 -23.78 -2.65 -4.84
CA TYR A 615 -24.42 -1.60 -5.62
C TYR A 615 -23.63 -1.25 -6.89
N ARG A 616 -22.29 -1.20 -6.80
CA ARG A 616 -21.36 -1.02 -7.94
C ARG A 616 -21.32 -2.22 -8.90
N GLY A 617 -21.84 -3.37 -8.49
CA GLY A 617 -21.71 -4.63 -9.23
C GLY A 617 -20.31 -5.24 -9.17
N LEU A 618 -19.55 -4.92 -8.11
CA LEU A 618 -18.19 -5.40 -7.86
C LEU A 618 -18.17 -6.47 -6.77
N SER A 619 -17.06 -7.20 -6.70
CA SER A 619 -16.77 -8.09 -5.57
C SER A 619 -16.27 -7.28 -4.39
N SER A 620 -16.64 -7.69 -3.18
CA SER A 620 -16.09 -7.17 -1.93
C SER A 620 -15.06 -8.13 -1.31
N ALA A 621 -14.69 -9.19 -2.03
CA ALA A 621 -13.66 -10.14 -1.59
C ALA A 621 -12.27 -9.50 -1.59
N ALA A 622 -11.45 -9.90 -0.62
CA ALA A 622 -10.10 -9.38 -0.39
C ALA A 622 -9.04 -10.08 -1.26
N HIS A 623 -9.28 -10.13 -2.58
CA HIS A 623 -8.42 -10.88 -3.52
C HIS A 623 -6.97 -10.38 -3.59
N CYS A 624 -6.69 -9.17 -3.11
CA CYS A 624 -5.36 -8.61 -3.02
C CYS A 624 -4.43 -9.33 -2.01
N ILE A 625 -4.99 -10.09 -1.06
CA ILE A 625 -4.26 -10.87 -0.03
C ILE A 625 -4.78 -12.32 0.05
N GLN A 626 -5.04 -12.95 -1.09
CA GLN A 626 -5.69 -14.26 -1.21
C GLN A 626 -5.09 -15.35 -0.30
N SER A 627 -3.77 -15.38 -0.12
CA SER A 627 -3.10 -16.35 0.78
C SER A 627 -3.44 -16.13 2.25
N ASP A 628 -3.57 -14.87 2.66
CA ASP A 628 -3.80 -14.53 4.07
C ASP A 628 -5.26 -14.78 4.47
N LEU A 629 -6.17 -14.91 3.49
CA LEU A 629 -7.57 -15.22 3.75
C LEU A 629 -7.81 -16.63 4.28
N HIS A 630 -6.86 -17.53 4.10
CA HIS A 630 -6.91 -18.92 4.58
C HIS A 630 -6.10 -19.13 5.85
N ARG A 631 -5.35 -18.11 6.30
CA ARG A 631 -4.58 -18.17 7.54
C ARG A 631 -5.50 -18.00 8.75
N LEU A 632 -5.47 -18.96 9.65
CA LEU A 632 -6.24 -18.95 10.88
C LEU A 632 -5.88 -17.73 11.76
N LEU A 633 -6.89 -16.99 12.17
CA LEU A 633 -6.73 -15.84 13.05
C LEU A 633 -6.46 -16.31 14.48
N LYS A 634 -5.40 -15.79 15.06
CA LYS A 634 -5.05 -16.02 16.46
C LYS A 634 -5.50 -14.83 17.31
N PRO A 635 -5.90 -15.05 18.58
CA PRO A 635 -6.00 -16.35 19.25
C PRO A 635 -7.32 -17.09 19.00
N PHE A 636 -8.20 -16.60 18.12
CA PHE A 636 -9.54 -17.17 17.91
C PHE A 636 -9.52 -18.66 17.48
N SER A 637 -8.52 -19.07 16.71
CA SER A 637 -8.32 -20.45 16.29
C SER A 637 -7.68 -21.37 17.35
N ASP A 638 -7.26 -20.83 18.50
CA ASP A 638 -6.75 -21.65 19.60
C ASP A 638 -7.92 -22.16 20.42
N GLY A 639 -8.24 -23.45 20.33
CA GLY A 639 -9.36 -24.05 21.06
C GLY A 639 -9.22 -23.98 22.60
N PRO A 640 -10.15 -24.60 23.35
CA PRO A 640 -10.10 -24.61 24.81
C PRO A 640 -8.74 -25.07 25.36
N PRO A 641 -8.16 -24.40 26.37
CA PRO A 641 -8.78 -23.36 27.21
C PRO A 641 -8.61 -21.91 26.71
N ILE A 642 -8.01 -21.68 25.53
CA ILE A 642 -7.66 -20.32 25.08
C ILE A 642 -8.87 -19.57 24.55
N ASN A 643 -9.54 -20.12 23.54
CA ASN A 643 -10.84 -19.63 23.06
C ASN A 643 -11.89 -20.73 23.26
N THR A 644 -12.89 -20.46 24.08
CA THR A 644 -14.05 -21.33 24.28
C THR A 644 -15.29 -20.86 23.53
N ASN A 645 -15.22 -19.71 22.83
CA ASN A 645 -16.32 -19.21 22.03
C ASN A 645 -16.41 -19.97 20.71
N LEU A 646 -17.40 -20.85 20.59
CA LEU A 646 -17.55 -21.75 19.45
C LEU A 646 -17.69 -21.00 18.11
N ILE A 647 -18.43 -19.88 18.09
CA ILE A 647 -18.66 -19.12 16.85
C ILE A 647 -17.34 -18.53 16.33
N THR A 648 -16.53 -17.91 17.19
CA THR A 648 -15.27 -17.29 16.76
C THR A 648 -14.18 -18.32 16.49
N PHE A 649 -14.25 -19.49 17.14
CA PHE A 649 -13.38 -20.63 16.86
C PHE A 649 -13.66 -21.24 15.48
N GLU A 650 -14.92 -21.58 15.20
CA GLU A 650 -15.34 -22.20 13.91
C GLU A 650 -15.13 -21.27 12.71
N HIS A 651 -15.23 -19.96 12.93
CA HIS A 651 -15.10 -18.93 11.89
C HIS A 651 -13.78 -18.16 11.98
N SER A 652 -12.73 -18.77 12.53
CA SER A 652 -11.43 -18.12 12.71
C SER A 652 -10.66 -17.87 11.40
N THR A 653 -11.18 -18.27 10.24
CA THR A 653 -10.57 -18.03 8.93
C THR A 653 -11.14 -16.75 8.29
N PRO A 654 -10.31 -15.79 7.83
CA PRO A 654 -10.80 -14.50 7.30
C PRO A 654 -11.83 -14.61 6.18
N ASP A 655 -11.69 -15.56 5.25
CA ASP A 655 -12.66 -15.74 4.14
C ASP A 655 -14.10 -15.98 4.64
N GLN A 656 -14.26 -16.65 5.79
CA GLN A 656 -15.56 -16.91 6.40
C GLN A 656 -16.19 -15.64 6.99
N LEU A 657 -15.41 -14.61 7.29
CA LEU A 657 -15.88 -13.42 8.00
C LEU A 657 -16.54 -12.41 7.07
N HIS A 658 -16.40 -12.58 5.76
CA HIS A 658 -17.02 -11.71 4.79
C HIS A 658 -18.56 -11.71 4.89
N ASP A 659 -19.20 -12.87 5.12
CA ASP A 659 -20.65 -12.98 5.34
C ASP A 659 -20.99 -13.00 6.84
N TYR A 660 -20.92 -11.80 7.44
CA TYR A 660 -21.17 -11.62 8.86
C TYR A 660 -22.59 -12.02 9.31
N ARG A 661 -23.58 -11.97 8.42
CA ARG A 661 -24.97 -12.32 8.75
C ARG A 661 -25.14 -13.82 8.91
N SER A 662 -24.65 -14.58 7.94
CA SER A 662 -24.79 -16.04 7.93
C SER A 662 -23.89 -16.71 8.96
N ASN A 663 -22.65 -16.24 9.09
CA ASN A 663 -21.62 -16.93 9.89
C ASN A 663 -21.50 -16.39 11.31
N LEU A 664 -21.75 -15.09 11.52
CA LEU A 664 -21.60 -14.43 12.84
C LEU A 664 -22.94 -13.99 13.45
N HIS A 665 -24.05 -14.18 12.74
CA HIS A 665 -25.42 -14.03 13.27
C HIS A 665 -25.78 -12.64 13.84
N TYR A 666 -25.21 -11.56 13.29
CA TYR A 666 -25.61 -10.19 13.63
C TYR A 666 -25.95 -9.38 12.38
N GLU A 667 -26.70 -8.29 12.58
CA GLU A 667 -26.98 -7.27 11.58
C GLU A 667 -26.79 -5.87 12.18
N PHE A 668 -26.64 -4.85 11.34
CA PHE A 668 -26.73 -3.46 11.75
C PHE A 668 -28.15 -2.97 11.53
N GLU A 669 -28.69 -2.18 12.46
CA GLU A 669 -30.01 -1.58 12.33
C GLU A 669 -30.12 -0.73 11.07
N SER A 670 -29.07 0.02 10.75
CA SER A 670 -28.95 0.75 9.50
C SER A 670 -27.49 0.94 9.08
N LEU A 671 -27.27 0.93 7.75
CA LEU A 671 -25.97 1.20 7.11
C LEU A 671 -25.86 2.64 6.57
N ASN A 672 -26.93 3.44 6.70
CA ASN A 672 -26.92 4.83 6.27
C ASN A 672 -25.96 5.65 7.13
N LEU A 673 -25.38 6.72 6.58
CA LEU A 673 -24.39 7.55 7.26
C LEU A 673 -24.93 8.97 7.53
N GLY A 674 -24.23 9.72 8.39
CA GLY A 674 -24.54 11.11 8.73
C GLY A 674 -25.51 11.28 9.91
N ALA A 675 -25.60 12.50 10.43
CA ALA A 675 -26.29 12.87 11.68
C ALA A 675 -27.75 12.38 11.80
N ASP A 676 -28.47 12.36 10.68
CA ASP A 676 -29.87 11.97 10.58
C ASP A 676 -30.06 10.64 9.83
N MET A 677 -28.98 9.88 9.62
CA MET A 677 -28.98 8.66 8.82
C MET A 677 -29.56 8.88 7.40
N SER A 678 -29.43 10.09 6.85
CA SER A 678 -29.98 10.46 5.53
C SER A 678 -29.19 9.93 4.36
N ILE A 679 -27.92 9.55 4.54
CA ILE A 679 -27.05 9.15 3.43
C ILE A 679 -27.14 7.64 3.24
N GLY A 680 -28.06 7.20 2.40
CA GLY A 680 -28.14 5.80 1.97
C GLY A 680 -27.05 5.42 0.96
N ILE A 681 -26.97 4.14 0.61
CA ILE A 681 -25.99 3.63 -0.37
C ILE A 681 -26.07 4.34 -1.75
N PRO A 682 -27.26 4.61 -2.33
CA PRO A 682 -27.34 5.33 -3.61
C PRO A 682 -26.84 6.78 -3.53
N ASP A 683 -27.13 7.47 -2.43
CA ASP A 683 -26.69 8.85 -2.21
C ASP A 683 -25.18 8.90 -1.97
N LEU A 684 -24.65 7.95 -1.18
CA LEU A 684 -23.21 7.77 -0.98
C LEU A 684 -22.49 7.53 -2.31
N TYR A 685 -23.01 6.64 -3.16
CA TYR A 685 -22.46 6.40 -4.49
C TYR A 685 -22.46 7.68 -5.34
N THR A 686 -23.57 8.42 -5.36
CA THR A 686 -23.69 9.67 -6.13
C THR A 686 -22.68 10.71 -5.66
N ARG A 687 -22.53 10.90 -4.34
CA ARG A 687 -21.53 11.81 -3.75
C ARG A 687 -20.11 11.43 -4.16
N ILE A 688 -19.77 10.14 -4.13
CA ILE A 688 -18.44 9.65 -4.55
C ILE A 688 -18.21 9.91 -6.04
N GLU A 689 -19.19 9.64 -6.90
CA GLU A 689 -19.06 9.92 -8.33
C GLU A 689 -18.92 11.43 -8.62
N ASP A 690 -19.57 12.29 -7.83
CA ASP A 690 -19.39 13.74 -7.93
C ASP A 690 -18.00 14.20 -7.47
N LEU A 691 -17.42 13.57 -6.44
CA LEU A 691 -16.03 13.82 -6.04
C LEU A 691 -15.04 13.38 -7.12
N LYS A 692 -15.29 12.26 -7.80
CA LYS A 692 -14.46 11.76 -8.90
C LYS A 692 -14.45 12.65 -10.15
N LYS A 693 -15.39 13.59 -10.27
CA LYS A 693 -15.44 14.61 -11.33
C LYS A 693 -14.57 15.83 -11.04
N LYS A 694 -13.92 15.89 -9.87
CA LYS A 694 -13.05 17.01 -9.47
C LYS A 694 -11.59 16.59 -9.55
N ASP A 695 -10.75 17.56 -9.89
CA ASP A 695 -9.31 17.48 -9.71
C ASP A 695 -8.99 17.45 -8.22
N ARG A 696 -8.20 16.47 -7.80
CA ARG A 696 -7.88 16.27 -6.38
C ARG A 696 -6.40 15.99 -6.17
N VAL A 697 -5.88 16.49 -5.05
CA VAL A 697 -4.49 16.34 -4.65
C VAL A 697 -4.44 15.65 -3.29
N PHE A 698 -3.56 14.66 -3.17
CA PHE A 698 -3.40 13.85 -1.97
C PHE A 698 -1.94 13.82 -1.53
N ILE A 699 -1.73 13.68 -0.22
CA ILE A 699 -0.47 13.19 0.33
C ILE A 699 -0.59 11.68 0.46
N GLY A 700 0.34 10.95 -0.17
CA GLY A 700 0.53 9.52 -0.04
C GLY A 700 1.56 9.20 1.03
N PHE A 701 1.15 8.51 2.09
CA PHE A 701 2.00 8.02 3.17
C PHE A 701 2.25 6.51 3.00
N LEU A 702 3.50 6.08 3.03
CA LEU A 702 3.86 4.67 3.05
C LEU A 702 4.19 4.26 4.49
N LEU A 703 3.20 3.78 5.22
CA LEU A 703 3.31 3.53 6.67
C LEU A 703 3.84 2.12 6.97
N ARG A 704 4.53 2.02 8.10
CA ARG A 704 5.05 0.78 8.69
C ARG A 704 5.04 0.87 10.21
N GLY A 705 5.14 -0.27 10.88
CA GLY A 705 5.29 -0.34 12.32
C GLY A 705 6.61 0.30 12.78
N ILE A 706 6.52 1.24 13.71
CA ILE A 706 7.66 2.00 14.25
C ILE A 706 7.97 1.66 15.71
N LYS A 707 7.32 0.61 16.26
CA LYS A 707 7.49 0.12 17.64
C LYS A 707 7.08 1.08 18.75
N THR A 708 6.43 2.17 18.39
CA THR A 708 5.80 3.15 19.29
C THR A 708 4.59 3.76 18.59
N SER A 709 3.76 4.47 19.34
CA SER A 709 2.71 5.29 18.75
C SER A 709 3.26 6.69 18.43
N ALA A 710 2.90 7.26 17.29
CA ALA A 710 3.36 8.58 16.88
C ALA A 710 2.32 9.38 16.12
N LYS A 711 2.28 10.69 16.38
CA LYS A 711 1.57 11.68 15.57
C LYS A 711 2.50 12.13 14.45
N ILE A 712 2.04 11.97 13.20
CA ILE A 712 2.77 12.39 12.00
C ILE A 712 2.03 13.57 11.37
N GLN A 713 2.70 14.70 11.29
CA GLN A 713 2.15 15.92 10.70
C GLN A 713 2.94 16.30 9.45
N VAL A 714 2.22 16.69 8.40
CA VAL A 714 2.82 17.26 7.20
C VAL A 714 2.37 18.70 7.07
N ALA A 715 3.32 19.61 6.96
CA ALA A 715 3.07 21.03 6.82
C ALA A 715 3.76 21.61 5.59
N VAL A 716 3.24 22.74 5.13
CA VAL A 716 3.82 23.54 4.06
C VAL A 716 3.87 24.99 4.52
N ASN A 717 4.95 25.69 4.16
CA ASN A 717 5.05 27.13 4.42
C ASN A 717 4.08 27.88 3.49
N GLU A 718 3.50 29.00 3.92
CA GLU A 718 2.65 29.80 3.01
C GLU A 718 3.41 30.13 1.71
N ASN A 719 2.69 30.09 0.58
CA ASN A 719 3.21 30.48 -0.73
C ASN A 719 3.45 31.99 -0.78
N SER A 720 4.54 32.46 -0.15
CA SER A 720 4.87 33.88 -0.14
C SER A 720 5.38 34.25 -1.54
N ARG A 721 4.49 34.77 -2.40
CA ARG A 721 4.92 35.61 -3.52
C ARG A 721 5.59 36.91 -3.04
N ASP A 722 5.42 37.25 -1.76
CA ASP A 722 6.09 38.34 -1.04
C ASP A 722 6.98 37.79 0.09
N ASN A 723 8.31 37.83 -0.10
CA ASN A 723 9.38 37.34 0.79
C ASN A 723 9.48 37.99 2.20
N VAL A 724 8.39 38.52 2.78
CA VAL A 724 8.47 39.50 3.90
C VAL A 724 7.76 39.08 5.20
N LYS A 725 7.13 37.91 5.30
CA LYS A 725 6.60 37.42 6.60
C LYS A 725 7.10 36.02 6.91
N ARG A 726 7.66 35.84 8.12
CA ARG A 726 7.85 34.52 8.73
C ARG A 726 6.47 33.87 8.84
N SER A 727 6.10 33.05 7.87
CA SER A 727 4.84 32.33 7.87
C SER A 727 4.92 31.19 8.88
N VAL A 728 3.87 31.07 9.69
CA VAL A 728 3.66 29.88 10.51
C VAL A 728 3.36 28.73 9.53
N PRO A 729 4.08 27.60 9.56
CA PRO A 729 3.81 26.49 8.65
C PRO A 729 2.37 25.99 8.86
N MET A 730 1.62 25.84 7.78
CA MET A 730 0.25 25.34 7.83
C MET A 730 0.26 23.81 7.72
N ILE A 731 -0.37 23.14 8.68
CA ILE A 731 -0.55 21.69 8.68
C ILE A 731 -1.53 21.33 7.55
N LEU A 732 -1.08 20.51 6.61
CA LEU A 732 -1.88 19.95 5.53
C LEU A 732 -2.51 18.62 5.91
N ALA A 733 -1.81 17.82 6.71
CA ALA A 733 -2.25 16.50 7.15
C ALA A 733 -1.72 16.21 8.55
N SER A 734 -2.53 15.51 9.35
CA SER A 734 -2.21 15.05 10.70
C SER A 734 -2.77 13.64 10.86
N ILE A 735 -1.91 12.65 11.02
CA ILE A 735 -2.29 11.23 11.17
C ILE A 735 -1.68 10.63 12.42
N LEU A 736 -2.32 9.57 12.92
CA LEU A 736 -1.82 8.79 14.05
C LEU A 736 -1.40 7.39 13.58
N VAL A 737 -0.18 7.00 13.90
CA VAL A 737 0.33 5.64 13.70
C VAL A 737 0.40 5.00 15.09
N TYR A 738 -0.45 4.01 15.35
CA TYR A 738 -0.36 3.23 16.59
C TYR A 738 0.70 2.15 16.45
N GLY A 739 1.44 1.93 17.54
CA GLY A 739 2.37 0.82 17.65
C GLY A 739 2.73 0.53 19.09
N SER A 740 3.42 -0.58 19.30
CA SER A 740 4.03 -0.93 20.58
C SER A 740 5.33 -1.69 20.40
N ARG A 741 6.14 -1.79 21.46
CA ARG A 741 7.47 -2.43 21.38
C ARG A 741 7.40 -3.89 20.94
N GLU A 742 6.29 -4.54 21.26
CA GLU A 742 6.07 -5.98 21.13
C GLU A 742 5.12 -6.30 19.97
N GLU A 743 4.80 -5.29 19.15
CA GLU A 743 3.96 -5.45 17.96
C GLU A 743 4.64 -6.33 16.91
N ASN A 744 3.83 -6.99 16.10
CA ASN A 744 4.30 -7.66 14.89
C ASN A 744 4.94 -6.65 13.93
N ASP A 745 5.99 -7.04 13.21
CA ASP A 745 6.51 -6.19 12.15
C ASP A 745 5.46 -6.10 11.03
N TRP A 746 5.11 -4.87 10.63
CA TRP A 746 4.12 -4.63 9.60
C TRP A 746 4.51 -3.46 8.71
N GLY A 747 3.95 -3.44 7.50
CA GLY A 747 4.12 -2.35 6.54
C GLY A 747 3.08 -2.47 5.45
N PHE A 748 2.42 -1.36 5.12
CA PHE A 748 1.48 -1.36 4.01
C PHE A 748 2.23 -1.51 2.69
N ASP A 749 1.67 -2.31 1.78
CA ASP A 749 2.21 -2.47 0.43
C ASP A 749 1.94 -1.25 -0.47
N ARG A 750 1.13 -0.30 0.00
CA ARG A 750 0.57 0.83 -0.76
C ARG A 750 0.46 2.10 0.08
N TYR A 751 0.25 3.23 -0.60
CA TYR A 751 0.05 4.51 0.05
C TYR A 751 -1.34 4.64 0.71
N TYR A 752 -1.35 5.06 1.98
CA TYR A 752 -2.49 5.77 2.56
C TYR A 752 -2.57 7.16 1.93
N LYS A 753 -3.73 7.54 1.38
CA LYS A 753 -3.95 8.83 0.73
C LYS A 753 -4.72 9.76 1.66
N HIS A 754 -4.18 10.93 1.96
CA HIS A 754 -4.86 12.01 2.68
C HIS A 754 -5.17 13.16 1.73
N GLU A 755 -6.43 13.57 1.60
CA GLU A 755 -6.80 14.63 0.66
C GLU A 755 -6.38 16.02 1.17
N ILE A 756 -5.69 16.79 0.34
CA ILE A 756 -5.19 18.14 0.67
C ILE A 756 -5.66 19.21 -0.32
N THR A 757 -6.55 18.86 -1.26
CA THR A 757 -7.03 19.75 -2.34
C THR A 757 -7.47 21.12 -1.82
N HIS A 758 -8.36 21.12 -0.82
CA HIS A 758 -8.92 22.36 -0.27
C HIS A 758 -7.89 23.18 0.51
N SER A 759 -7.01 22.52 1.28
CA SER A 759 -5.94 23.16 2.04
C SER A 759 -4.94 23.86 1.12
N LEU A 760 -4.55 23.24 0.01
CA LEU A 760 -3.68 23.85 -1.00
C LEU A 760 -4.32 25.06 -1.67
N LEU A 761 -5.60 24.95 -2.08
CA LEU A 761 -6.33 26.06 -2.70
C LEU A 761 -6.45 27.26 -1.75
N ARG A 762 -6.69 27.04 -0.45
CA ARG A 762 -6.72 28.10 0.57
C ARG A 762 -5.37 28.81 0.72
N LEU A 763 -4.27 28.08 0.55
CA LEU A 763 -2.90 28.61 0.60
C LEU A 763 -2.45 29.26 -0.73
N GLY A 764 -3.32 29.28 -1.75
CA GLY A 764 -2.98 29.83 -3.06
C GLY A 764 -2.01 28.97 -3.87
N TYR A 765 -1.92 27.66 -3.57
CA TYR A 765 -1.19 26.70 -4.38
C TYR A 765 -2.09 26.12 -5.48
N ASN A 766 -1.55 26.02 -6.69
CA ASN A 766 -2.05 25.16 -7.75
C ASN A 766 -1.43 23.76 -7.65
N TYR A 767 -2.02 22.78 -8.34
CA TYR A 767 -1.54 21.39 -8.30
C TYR A 767 -0.15 21.20 -8.95
N ASP A 768 0.24 22.10 -9.84
CA ASP A 768 1.51 22.09 -10.57
C ASP A 768 2.59 22.98 -9.94
N ASP A 769 2.25 23.75 -8.90
CA ASP A 769 3.20 24.56 -8.15
C ASP A 769 4.24 23.70 -7.43
N LYS A 770 5.46 24.23 -7.25
CA LYS A 770 6.52 23.56 -6.48
C LYS A 770 6.17 23.56 -5.00
N ILE A 771 5.83 22.39 -4.46
CA ILE A 771 5.40 22.23 -3.07
C ILE A 771 6.50 21.50 -2.28
N HIS A 772 7.02 22.17 -1.25
CA HIS A 772 7.96 21.59 -0.31
C HIS A 772 7.23 21.13 0.94
N LEU A 773 7.21 19.81 1.17
CA LEU A 773 6.61 19.19 2.34
C LEU A 773 7.60 19.15 3.50
N ASN A 774 7.19 19.64 4.67
CA ASN A 774 7.88 19.44 5.93
C ASN A 774 7.14 18.35 6.71
N VAL A 775 7.85 17.32 7.16
CA VAL A 775 7.26 16.20 7.92
C VAL A 775 7.77 16.28 9.35
N TYR A 776 6.86 16.19 10.31
CA TYR A 776 7.15 16.16 11.73
C TYR A 776 6.59 14.87 12.29
N ALA A 777 7.43 14.11 13.00
CA ALA A 777 7.03 12.89 13.70
C ALA A 777 7.30 13.08 15.19
N GLU A 778 6.26 12.88 16.00
CA GLU A 778 6.32 13.05 17.45
C GLU A 778 5.71 11.82 18.11
N ASP A 779 6.43 11.20 19.04
CA ASP A 779 5.89 10.16 19.91
C ASP A 779 4.73 10.74 20.75
N ILE A 780 3.77 9.92 21.15
CA ILE A 780 2.67 10.35 22.02
C ILE A 780 3.15 11.00 23.32
N ASN A 781 4.34 10.63 23.81
CA ASN A 781 4.95 11.27 24.99
C ASN A 781 5.57 12.67 24.73
N GLY A 782 5.50 13.17 23.49
CA GLY A 782 6.04 14.47 23.08
C GLY A 782 7.48 14.45 22.56
N THR A 783 8.12 13.29 22.51
CA THR A 783 9.50 13.17 22.00
C THR A 783 9.52 13.23 20.48
N THR A 784 10.30 14.15 19.91
CA THR A 784 10.52 14.19 18.46
C THR A 784 11.24 12.94 17.98
N LEU A 785 10.68 12.30 16.95
CA LEU A 785 11.23 11.10 16.32
C LEU A 785 12.13 11.48 15.12
N PRO A 786 13.07 10.61 14.71
CA PRO A 786 13.93 10.87 13.57
C PRO A 786 13.16 11.11 12.27
N ASP A 787 13.63 12.05 11.44
CA ASP A 787 13.01 12.39 10.15
C ASP A 787 12.88 11.21 9.18
N ASP A 788 13.74 10.19 9.33
CA ASP A 788 13.78 9.00 8.47
C ASP A 788 13.04 7.78 9.05
N ILE A 789 12.24 7.96 10.12
CA ILE A 789 11.45 6.90 10.73
C ILE A 789 10.39 6.32 9.77
N LEU A 790 9.90 7.15 8.85
CA LEU A 790 9.00 6.77 7.76
C LEU A 790 9.54 7.31 6.42
N PRO A 791 9.22 6.68 5.28
CA PRO A 791 9.53 7.22 3.96
C PRO A 791 8.96 8.63 3.75
N GLU A 792 9.67 9.46 2.99
CA GLU A 792 9.19 10.79 2.58
C GLU A 792 7.82 10.65 1.90
N PRO A 793 6.77 11.33 2.39
CA PRO A 793 5.45 11.32 1.75
C PRO A 793 5.49 11.88 0.32
N VAL A 794 4.56 11.42 -0.49
CA VAL A 794 4.48 11.79 -1.91
C VAL A 794 3.23 12.58 -2.23
N ILE A 795 3.32 13.56 -3.13
CA ILE A 795 2.13 14.25 -3.66
C ILE A 795 1.57 13.44 -4.83
N ILE A 796 0.28 13.10 -4.74
CA ILE A 796 -0.47 12.35 -5.77
C ILE A 796 -1.57 13.27 -6.30
N TYR A 797 -1.62 13.45 -7.62
CA TYR A 797 -2.69 14.16 -8.30
C TYR A 797 -3.64 13.15 -8.95
N VAL A 798 -4.94 13.40 -8.85
CA VAL A 798 -5.97 12.62 -9.54
C VAL A 798 -6.78 13.61 -10.37
N PRO A 799 -6.63 13.61 -11.70
CA PRO A 799 -7.41 14.48 -12.57
C PRO A 799 -8.89 14.06 -12.55
N ASN A 800 -9.75 15.02 -12.88
CA ASN A 800 -11.16 14.78 -13.08
C ASN A 800 -11.41 13.65 -14.09
N LYS A 801 -12.41 12.82 -13.82
CA LYS A 801 -12.86 11.76 -14.75
C LYS A 801 -13.91 12.25 -15.76
N GLY A 802 -14.00 13.57 -15.99
CA GLY A 802 -15.06 14.25 -16.74
C GLY A 802 -14.68 14.61 -18.16
#